data_AF-A0A3M1C1E0-F1
#
_entry.id   AF-A0A3M1C1E0-F1
#
_cell.length_a   1.000
_cell.length_b   1.000
_cell.length_c   1.000
_cell.angle_alpha   90.00
_cell.angle_beta   90.00
_cell.angle_gamma   90.00
#
_symmetry.space_group_name_H-M   'P 1'
#
loop_
_entity.id
_entity.type
_entity.pdbx_description
1 polymer ?
#
loop_
_entity_poly.entity_id
_entity_poly.type
_entity_poly.pdbx_seq_one_letter_code
_entity_poly.pdbx_strand_id
1 'polypeptide(L)'
;MRGDIVKRGFFFSLILFCSLPVWALDPSGRDETNGQIDYGPQGTNLQVLYTFDEASGDVVFDRASTLNPSAGSPLNLKIDSLSAISRGRQNGHGFLRLDVPTLVHSSGPASKIINACKSSNEITIEAWIKNKQQGQLQTARPLKILTLSNRSSDQNFYLGQEYMDGPLYSGAVRLGMRGTSALKTEGTERVLRADILQHVYFVRDSKGNARLYVSSDEGYPILREVSAGFTGDFRGWNDAMVLGLGNDISYQEPLNSKNAIPEGESLKVGTTTEQNPWLGSYFMVAIYCKALSTRDILGPRAPKPPIPVLKQRNFNIVVDEALKKAQFIYKRIVGVSTPLDNPVLSQMADKIRQNDLMGAAQIATDQSGFYNFTLKDFAKVMSTRDETTNTELNDFVATVIGAVRDNKNAKELLTGDFYYRGDPQKVAVPSNLIKDILISNRHYRELEKQQYDLKEVLIEDKQKMFSGDMNSPNAVAIPDVTAGLITTRAFMAAHAIAGTNRRLVQYSFREFLCAPISTWADSSGPDSFIGMDVDRFPGGSHNKFLTTCRSCHSVMDALRPAFARYNFTDSVGEGYVQYSFIDRNMDQDPPYIAAKMNRNSDVSPRGYRVSNTLFKNFVTRGTNKEYFGWKGVTREEQVLSGNNVNDFGRMLAESQAFKKCMVKRVFKSVCKKELTAEDKAYIESQASFFESSNYNLRRLFEKIITTKKCLGE
;
A
#
# COMPACT_ATOMS: atom_id res chain seq x y z
N MET A 1 21.65 38.58 -63.36
CA MET A 1 23.05 38.14 -63.51
C MET A 1 23.31 37.02 -62.50
N ARG A 2 24.10 36.02 -62.91
CA ARG A 2 24.29 34.69 -62.30
C ARG A 2 25.06 34.70 -60.98
N GLY A 3 24.94 33.60 -60.23
CA GLY A 3 25.88 33.12 -59.20
C GLY A 3 25.17 32.50 -57.99
N ASP A 4 24.51 31.36 -58.16
CA ASP A 4 24.98 30.00 -57.78
C ASP A 4 25.20 29.79 -56.27
N ILE A 5 24.41 28.88 -55.67
CA ILE A 5 24.84 27.77 -54.78
C ILE A 5 23.67 26.76 -54.65
N VAL A 6 23.87 25.63 -55.35
CA VAL A 6 23.55 24.22 -55.07
C VAL A 6 22.28 23.84 -54.27
N LYS A 7 21.34 23.20 -54.99
CA LYS A 7 20.29 22.30 -54.46
C LYS A 7 20.89 20.95 -54.04
N ARG A 8 20.48 20.40 -52.90
CA ARG A 8 20.49 18.95 -52.63
C ARG A 8 19.11 18.48 -52.16
N GLY A 9 18.54 17.57 -52.94
CA GLY A 9 17.29 16.89 -52.67
C GLY A 9 17.47 15.75 -51.66
N PHE A 10 16.40 15.51 -50.92
CA PHE A 10 16.20 14.36 -50.05
C PHE A 10 16.07 13.08 -50.88
N PHE A 11 16.93 12.10 -50.61
CA PHE A 11 16.73 10.71 -51.01
C PHE A 11 16.44 9.87 -49.77
N PHE A 12 15.33 9.13 -49.82
CA PHE A 12 14.95 8.09 -48.88
C PHE A 12 15.98 6.96 -48.91
N SER A 13 16.49 6.55 -47.74
CA SER A 13 17.06 5.21 -47.56
C SER A 13 16.61 4.66 -46.21
N LEU A 14 15.85 3.58 -46.29
CA LEU A 14 15.34 2.76 -45.20
C LEU A 14 16.53 2.02 -44.56
N ILE A 15 16.86 2.32 -43.30
CA ILE A 15 17.79 1.50 -42.50
C ILE A 15 17.12 1.14 -41.18
N LEU A 16 16.92 -0.17 -41.04
CA LEU A 16 16.51 -0.91 -39.86
C LEU A 16 17.48 -0.60 -38.69
N PHE A 17 17.01 0.03 -37.61
CA PHE A 17 17.76 0.07 -36.35
C PHE A 17 17.46 -1.19 -35.55
N CYS A 18 18.38 -2.15 -35.63
CA CYS A 18 18.50 -3.24 -34.70
C CYS A 18 19.01 -2.68 -33.36
N SER A 19 18.20 -2.78 -32.31
CA SER A 19 18.61 -2.49 -30.94
C SER A 19 19.42 -3.67 -30.37
N LEU A 20 20.70 -3.44 -30.12
CA LEU A 20 21.54 -4.26 -29.23
C LEU A 20 22.08 -3.36 -28.12
N PRO A 21 21.87 -3.67 -26.83
CA PRO A 21 22.70 -3.10 -25.78
C PRO A 21 23.96 -3.95 -25.62
N VAL A 22 25.11 -3.31 -25.75
CA VAL A 22 26.42 -3.82 -25.33
C VAL A 22 26.50 -3.70 -23.81
N TRP A 23 26.65 -4.83 -23.10
CA TRP A 23 27.21 -4.88 -21.75
C TRP A 23 28.36 -5.89 -21.78
N ALA A 24 29.58 -5.38 -21.82
CA ALA A 24 30.78 -6.14 -21.50
C ALA A 24 31.07 -5.94 -20.01
N LEU A 25 31.24 -7.04 -19.27
CA LEU A 25 31.65 -7.04 -17.87
C LEU A 25 33.19 -6.94 -17.79
N ASP A 26 33.69 -5.91 -17.12
CA ASP A 26 35.09 -5.77 -16.70
C ASP A 26 35.26 -6.38 -15.29
N PRO A 27 36.20 -7.33 -15.08
CA PRO A 27 36.48 -7.93 -13.79
C PRO A 27 37.59 -7.18 -13.06
N SER A 28 37.36 -5.93 -12.67
CA SER A 28 38.22 -5.26 -11.68
C SER A 28 37.43 -4.23 -10.87
N GLY A 29 37.21 -4.54 -9.59
CA GLY A 29 36.37 -3.74 -8.70
C GLY A 29 36.91 -2.33 -8.47
N ARG A 30 36.04 -1.33 -8.70
CA ARG A 30 35.76 -0.12 -7.89
C ARG A 30 35.02 0.90 -8.75
N ASP A 31 33.73 1.14 -8.51
CA ASP A 31 33.19 2.50 -8.36
C ASP A 31 31.75 2.53 -7.83
N GLU A 32 31.50 3.45 -6.91
CA GLU A 32 30.21 3.81 -6.32
C GLU A 32 29.57 4.93 -7.15
N THR A 33 28.80 4.66 -8.22
CA THR A 33 27.96 5.73 -8.83
C THR A 33 26.75 5.31 -9.67
N ASN A 34 26.43 4.03 -9.85
CA ASN A 34 25.17 3.65 -10.49
C ASN A 34 24.40 2.68 -9.60
N GLY A 35 23.19 3.09 -9.19
CA GLY A 35 22.30 2.38 -8.28
C GLY A 35 21.71 1.08 -8.82
N GLN A 36 22.55 0.18 -9.30
CA GLN A 36 22.20 -1.21 -9.56
C GLN A 36 22.70 -2.03 -8.37
N ILE A 37 21.81 -2.17 -7.38
CA ILE A 37 22.05 -3.06 -6.24
C ILE A 37 22.05 -4.49 -6.81
N ASP A 38 23.20 -5.14 -6.75
CA ASP A 38 23.37 -6.53 -7.18
C ASP A 38 22.67 -7.46 -6.16
N TYR A 39 21.53 -8.03 -6.53
CA TYR A 39 20.74 -8.94 -5.68
C TYR A 39 21.21 -10.41 -5.78
N GLY A 40 22.49 -10.61 -6.09
CA GLY A 40 23.08 -11.93 -6.23
C GLY A 40 23.33 -12.63 -4.88
N PRO A 41 23.38 -13.97 -4.88
CA PRO A 41 23.73 -14.74 -3.70
C PRO A 41 25.12 -14.37 -3.15
N GLN A 42 25.22 -14.23 -1.82
CA GLN A 42 26.42 -13.70 -1.15
C GLN A 42 27.51 -14.77 -0.92
N GLY A 43 28.76 -14.48 -1.25
CA GLY A 43 29.83 -15.49 -1.44
C GLY A 43 30.45 -16.14 -0.20
N THR A 44 30.19 -15.67 1.03
CA THR A 44 30.74 -16.34 2.24
C THR A 44 29.64 -17.12 2.96
N ASN A 45 29.86 -18.41 3.22
CA ASN A 45 28.92 -19.35 3.88
C ASN A 45 27.78 -19.90 3.01
N LEU A 46 27.74 -19.55 1.72
CA LEU A 46 26.87 -20.19 0.72
C LEU A 46 27.26 -21.67 0.57
N GLN A 47 26.29 -22.56 0.75
CA GLN A 47 26.50 -24.00 0.63
C GLN A 47 26.06 -24.53 -0.73
N VAL A 48 24.87 -24.15 -1.21
CA VAL A 48 24.37 -24.56 -2.53
C VAL A 48 23.75 -23.38 -3.26
N LEU A 49 23.85 -23.39 -4.59
CA LEU A 49 23.22 -22.42 -5.49
C LEU A 49 22.73 -23.11 -6.76
N TYR A 50 21.43 -23.05 -7.02
CA TYR A 50 20.81 -23.52 -8.25
C TYR A 50 20.19 -22.34 -8.99
N THR A 51 20.65 -22.06 -10.21
CA THR A 51 20.15 -20.96 -11.06
C THR A 51 19.27 -21.44 -12.22
N PHE A 52 19.14 -22.77 -12.38
CA PHE A 52 18.30 -23.41 -13.40
C PHE A 52 18.60 -22.97 -14.84
N ASP A 53 19.86 -22.64 -15.13
CA ASP A 53 20.34 -22.22 -16.44
C ASP A 53 20.46 -23.36 -17.46
N GLU A 54 20.31 -24.61 -17.02
CA GLU A 54 20.43 -25.79 -17.89
C GLU A 54 19.27 -25.86 -18.88
N ALA A 55 19.59 -26.04 -20.17
CA ALA A 55 18.59 -26.10 -21.23
C ALA A 55 17.88 -27.45 -21.36
N SER A 56 18.50 -28.54 -20.89
CA SER A 56 18.00 -29.92 -21.04
C SER A 56 18.64 -30.86 -20.02
N GLY A 57 18.13 -32.09 -19.93
CA GLY A 57 18.66 -33.15 -19.06
C GLY A 57 18.01 -33.21 -17.68
N ASP A 58 18.28 -34.30 -16.98
CA ASP A 58 17.72 -34.63 -15.66
C ASP A 58 18.55 -34.09 -14.49
N VAL A 59 19.58 -33.29 -14.76
CA VAL A 59 20.47 -32.73 -13.73
C VAL A 59 20.26 -31.22 -13.58
N VAL A 60 20.29 -30.73 -12.34
CA VAL A 60 20.44 -29.32 -11.96
C VAL A 60 21.77 -29.17 -11.23
N PHE A 61 22.66 -28.32 -11.74
CA PHE A 61 24.02 -28.20 -11.20
C PHE A 61 24.07 -27.25 -10.00
N ASP A 62 24.76 -27.67 -8.94
CA ASP A 62 25.13 -26.79 -7.83
C ASP A 62 26.30 -25.90 -8.25
N ARG A 63 26.04 -24.59 -8.27
CA ARG A 63 26.97 -23.54 -8.69
C ARG A 63 27.60 -22.80 -7.51
N ALA A 64 27.39 -23.24 -6.26
CA ALA A 64 27.90 -22.53 -5.09
C ALA A 64 29.41 -22.32 -5.11
N SER A 65 30.18 -23.27 -5.67
CA SER A 65 31.64 -23.16 -5.78
C SER A 65 32.12 -21.97 -6.61
N THR A 66 31.27 -21.42 -7.48
CA THR A 66 31.58 -20.22 -8.28
C THR A 66 31.66 -18.95 -7.43
N LEU A 67 30.98 -18.92 -6.28
CA LEU A 67 30.92 -17.77 -5.37
C LEU A 67 31.54 -18.07 -4.00
N ASN A 68 31.54 -19.33 -3.58
CA ASN A 68 32.19 -19.83 -2.37
C ASN A 68 33.05 -21.05 -2.70
N PRO A 69 34.34 -20.87 -3.05
CA PRO A 69 35.26 -21.98 -3.33
C PRO A 69 35.37 -22.99 -2.18
N SER A 70 35.07 -22.57 -0.94
CA SER A 70 35.09 -23.42 0.25
C SER A 70 33.80 -24.22 0.48
N ALA A 71 32.81 -24.14 -0.42
CA ALA A 71 31.56 -24.89 -0.31
C ALA A 71 31.72 -26.42 -0.51
N GLY A 72 32.91 -26.90 -0.83
CA GLY A 72 33.16 -28.32 -1.11
C GLY A 72 32.56 -28.78 -2.44
N SER A 73 32.46 -30.09 -2.64
CA SER A 73 31.95 -30.67 -3.89
C SER A 73 30.52 -30.23 -4.20
N PRO A 74 30.17 -30.04 -5.49
CA PRO A 74 28.81 -29.72 -5.91
C PRO A 74 27.79 -30.77 -5.45
N LEU A 75 26.68 -30.33 -4.87
CA LEU A 75 25.52 -31.19 -4.58
C LEU A 75 24.49 -31.07 -5.70
N ASN A 76 24.75 -31.71 -6.84
CA ASN A 76 23.81 -31.66 -7.97
C ASN A 76 22.47 -32.33 -7.62
N LEU A 77 21.39 -31.85 -8.22
CA LEU A 77 20.06 -32.43 -8.08
C LEU A 77 19.67 -33.21 -9.33
N LYS A 78 18.91 -34.29 -9.14
CA LYS A 78 18.29 -35.11 -10.16
C LYS A 78 16.80 -34.82 -10.24
N ILE A 79 16.25 -34.83 -11.45
CA ILE A 79 14.82 -34.66 -11.74
C ILE A 79 14.22 -36.04 -12.02
N ASP A 80 13.20 -36.43 -11.26
CA ASP A 80 12.58 -37.75 -11.41
C ASP A 80 11.85 -37.96 -12.74
N SER A 81 11.17 -36.92 -13.23
CA SER A 81 10.40 -36.99 -14.47
C SER A 81 10.60 -35.76 -15.35
N LEU A 82 11.27 -35.95 -16.48
CA LEU A 82 11.48 -34.90 -17.48
C LEU A 82 10.19 -34.47 -18.19
N SER A 83 9.18 -35.34 -18.26
CA SER A 83 7.87 -34.97 -18.82
C SER A 83 7.03 -34.13 -17.87
N ALA A 84 7.44 -34.04 -16.59
CA ALA A 84 6.72 -33.29 -15.57
C ALA A 84 7.16 -31.83 -15.42
N ILE A 85 8.17 -31.41 -16.17
CA ILE A 85 8.82 -30.10 -16.03
C ILE A 85 8.89 -29.35 -17.36
N SER A 86 8.95 -28.02 -17.26
CA SER A 86 9.36 -27.13 -18.35
C SER A 86 10.60 -26.35 -17.94
N ARG A 87 11.54 -26.16 -18.86
CA ARG A 87 12.71 -25.29 -18.68
C ARG A 87 12.69 -24.15 -19.68
N GLY A 88 13.37 -23.06 -19.35
CA GLY A 88 13.55 -21.97 -20.28
C GLY A 88 14.35 -20.83 -19.68
N ARG A 89 14.37 -19.70 -20.38
CA ARG A 89 14.88 -18.43 -19.87
C ARG A 89 13.80 -17.39 -19.84
N GLN A 90 13.79 -16.57 -18.80
CA GLN A 90 12.96 -15.38 -18.69
C GLN A 90 13.84 -14.22 -18.24
N ASN A 91 13.84 -13.11 -19.01
CA ASN A 91 14.62 -11.91 -18.70
C ASN A 91 16.11 -12.20 -18.46
N GLY A 92 16.70 -13.12 -19.23
CA GLY A 92 18.10 -13.51 -19.09
C GLY A 92 18.37 -14.60 -18.05
N HIS A 93 17.43 -14.90 -17.14
CA HIS A 93 17.59 -15.91 -16.10
C HIS A 93 16.98 -17.26 -16.48
N GLY A 94 17.65 -18.36 -16.14
CA GLY A 94 17.11 -19.71 -16.25
C GLY A 94 15.91 -19.93 -15.33
N PHE A 95 15.02 -20.85 -15.71
CA PHE A 95 13.96 -21.33 -14.83
C PHE A 95 13.67 -22.82 -15.03
N LEU A 96 13.21 -23.45 -13.94
CA LEU A 96 12.63 -24.79 -13.94
C LEU A 96 11.21 -24.71 -13.38
N ARG A 97 10.21 -25.04 -14.21
CA ARG A 97 8.79 -25.06 -13.83
C ARG A 97 8.31 -26.49 -13.65
N LEU A 98 7.62 -26.75 -12.55
CA LEU A 98 6.94 -28.01 -12.28
C LEU A 98 5.51 -27.94 -12.81
N ASP A 99 5.23 -28.67 -13.90
CA ASP A 99 3.93 -28.63 -14.56
C ASP A 99 2.92 -29.59 -13.95
N VAL A 100 3.41 -30.74 -13.51
CA VAL A 100 2.68 -31.78 -12.77
C VAL A 100 3.56 -32.26 -11.60
N PRO A 101 3.00 -32.99 -10.63
CA PRO A 101 3.74 -33.48 -9.46
C PRO A 101 5.02 -34.22 -9.84
N THR A 102 6.15 -33.76 -9.32
CA THR A 102 7.46 -34.41 -9.45
C THR A 102 8.37 -33.96 -8.31
N LEU A 103 9.53 -34.61 -8.17
CA LEU A 103 10.53 -34.27 -7.17
C LEU A 103 11.86 -34.00 -7.87
N VAL A 104 12.55 -32.95 -7.41
CA VAL A 104 13.93 -32.65 -7.81
C VAL A 104 14.80 -32.77 -6.57
N HIS A 105 15.75 -33.70 -6.53
CA HIS A 105 16.39 -34.09 -5.28
C HIS A 105 17.88 -34.39 -5.42
N SER A 106 18.64 -34.30 -4.33
CA SER A 106 20.04 -34.75 -4.34
C SER A 106 20.12 -36.29 -4.42
N SER A 107 21.13 -36.83 -5.09
CA SER A 107 21.29 -38.29 -5.24
C SER A 107 21.67 -39.01 -3.94
N GLY A 108 22.05 -38.25 -2.90
CA GLY A 108 22.39 -38.79 -1.59
C GLY A 108 22.25 -37.72 -0.50
N PRO A 109 22.71 -38.03 0.72
CA PRO A 109 22.62 -37.11 1.84
C PRO A 109 23.30 -35.76 1.55
N ALA A 110 22.65 -34.67 1.93
CA ALA A 110 23.17 -33.31 1.74
C ALA A 110 24.21 -32.95 2.81
N SER A 111 25.24 -33.79 3.00
CA SER A 111 26.18 -33.71 4.12
C SER A 111 26.90 -32.36 4.21
N LYS A 112 27.19 -31.70 3.07
CA LYS A 112 27.79 -30.35 3.07
C LYS A 112 26.92 -29.32 3.79
N ILE A 113 25.60 -29.34 3.55
CA ILE A 113 24.64 -28.44 4.20
C ILE A 113 24.51 -28.82 5.67
N ILE A 114 24.33 -30.11 5.94
CA ILE A 114 24.10 -30.61 7.30
C ILE A 114 25.28 -30.27 8.22
N ASN A 115 26.51 -30.57 7.78
CA ASN A 115 27.72 -30.31 8.56
C ASN A 115 27.96 -28.82 8.77
N ALA A 116 27.84 -28.01 7.72
CA ALA A 116 28.04 -26.55 7.82
C ALA A 116 27.00 -25.89 8.74
N CYS A 117 25.75 -26.32 8.67
CA CYS A 117 24.68 -25.76 9.51
C CYS A 117 24.81 -26.26 10.95
N LYS A 118 25.13 -27.55 11.19
CA LYS A 118 25.49 -28.06 12.52
C LYS A 118 26.61 -27.25 13.17
N SER A 119 27.63 -26.89 12.40
CA SER A 119 28.78 -26.13 12.89
C SER A 119 28.45 -24.67 13.21
N SER A 120 27.70 -23.98 12.34
CA SER A 120 27.33 -22.57 12.54
C SER A 120 26.18 -22.38 13.53
N ASN A 121 25.32 -23.39 13.67
CA ASN A 121 24.01 -23.28 14.29
C ASN A 121 23.12 -22.20 13.65
N GLU A 122 23.29 -21.94 12.35
CA GLU A 122 22.58 -20.89 11.62
C GLU A 122 22.17 -21.36 10.23
N ILE A 123 21.10 -20.77 9.70
CA ILE A 123 20.66 -21.07 8.33
C ILE A 123 19.95 -19.88 7.70
N THR A 124 20.18 -19.70 6.41
CA THR A 124 19.33 -18.90 5.52
C THR A 124 18.96 -19.74 4.30
N ILE A 125 17.67 -19.78 3.99
CA ILE A 125 17.11 -20.37 2.77
C ILE A 125 16.61 -19.21 1.92
N GLU A 126 17.04 -19.15 0.66
CA GLU A 126 16.67 -18.11 -0.30
C GLU A 126 16.10 -18.74 -1.56
N ALA A 127 15.00 -18.20 -2.07
CA ALA A 127 14.40 -18.66 -3.31
C ALA A 127 13.78 -17.53 -4.13
N TRP A 128 14.02 -17.55 -5.45
CA TRP A 128 13.24 -16.80 -6.43
C TRP A 128 12.26 -17.75 -7.11
N ILE A 129 10.96 -17.52 -6.89
CA ILE A 129 9.91 -18.45 -7.31
C ILE A 129 8.69 -17.74 -7.89
N LYS A 130 7.94 -18.45 -8.73
CA LYS A 130 6.56 -18.11 -9.13
C LYS A 130 5.63 -19.23 -8.72
N ASN A 131 4.65 -18.92 -7.88
CA ASN A 131 3.65 -19.92 -7.47
C ASN A 131 2.60 -20.12 -8.57
N LYS A 132 2.24 -21.37 -8.88
CA LYS A 132 1.14 -21.70 -9.81
C LYS A 132 -0.17 -21.98 -9.07
N GLN A 133 -0.14 -22.35 -7.79
CA GLN A 133 -1.31 -22.80 -7.03
C GLN A 133 -2.03 -21.64 -6.31
N GLN A 134 -3.31 -21.43 -6.63
CA GLN A 134 -4.19 -20.44 -5.98
C GLN A 134 -5.02 -21.07 -4.85
N GLY A 135 -5.46 -20.21 -3.91
CA GLY A 135 -6.01 -20.52 -2.57
C GLY A 135 -7.31 -21.33 -2.46
N GLN A 136 -7.42 -22.44 -3.21
CA GLN A 136 -8.49 -23.43 -3.08
C GLN A 136 -8.05 -24.74 -2.40
N LEU A 137 -6.76 -24.92 -2.13
CA LEU A 137 -6.26 -26.11 -1.46
C LEU A 137 -6.41 -25.95 0.05
N GLN A 138 -7.26 -26.72 0.73
CA GLN A 138 -7.29 -26.75 2.21
C GLN A 138 -6.37 -27.87 2.72
N THR A 139 -5.06 -27.61 2.74
CA THR A 139 -4.07 -28.64 3.11
C THR A 139 -3.63 -28.46 4.56
N ALA A 140 -3.88 -29.46 5.40
CA ALA A 140 -3.43 -29.48 6.80
C ALA A 140 -1.90 -29.43 6.97
N ARG A 141 -1.14 -29.62 5.88
CA ARG A 141 0.33 -29.62 5.85
C ARG A 141 0.87 -28.62 4.82
N PRO A 142 2.08 -28.06 5.04
CA PRO A 142 2.72 -27.18 4.09
C PRO A 142 3.15 -27.92 2.82
N LEU A 143 2.87 -27.34 1.65
CA LEU A 143 3.44 -27.74 0.36
C LEU A 143 4.93 -27.41 0.36
N LYS A 144 5.81 -28.36 0.08
CA LYS A 144 7.25 -28.13 0.16
C LYS A 144 7.77 -27.49 -1.12
N ILE A 145 8.21 -26.23 -1.00
CA ILE A 145 9.02 -25.57 -2.03
C ILE A 145 10.43 -26.16 -2.00
N LEU A 146 10.98 -26.30 -0.80
CA LEU A 146 12.30 -26.89 -0.54
C LEU A 146 12.21 -27.64 0.78
N THR A 147 12.81 -28.83 0.86
CA THR A 147 12.90 -29.60 2.09
C THR A 147 14.25 -30.29 2.20
N LEU A 148 14.74 -30.46 3.43
CA LEU A 148 15.82 -31.37 3.75
C LEU A 148 15.24 -32.47 4.64
N SER A 149 14.84 -33.58 4.04
CA SER A 149 14.09 -34.64 4.71
C SER A 149 14.43 -36.04 4.15
N ASN A 150 13.92 -37.06 4.82
CA ASN A 150 13.91 -38.45 4.33
C ASN A 150 12.46 -38.95 4.19
N ARG A 151 11.53 -38.40 4.95
CA ARG A 151 10.09 -38.63 4.82
C ARG A 151 9.34 -37.38 5.27
N SER A 152 8.09 -37.23 4.87
CA SER A 152 7.25 -36.08 5.24
C SER A 152 7.11 -35.84 6.76
N SER A 153 7.31 -36.88 7.58
CA SER A 153 7.27 -36.78 9.06
C SER A 153 8.64 -36.51 9.71
N ASP A 154 9.74 -36.57 8.97
CA ASP A 154 11.10 -36.50 9.48
C ASP A 154 11.96 -35.61 8.57
N GLN A 155 12.08 -34.35 8.98
CA GLN A 155 12.78 -33.30 8.24
C GLN A 155 13.70 -32.50 9.17
N ASN A 156 14.85 -32.09 8.65
CA ASN A 156 15.74 -31.14 9.30
C ASN A 156 15.25 -29.70 9.09
N PHE A 157 14.81 -29.34 7.88
CA PHE A 157 14.18 -28.05 7.59
C PHE A 157 13.27 -28.10 6.36
N TYR A 158 12.42 -27.08 6.20
CA TYR A 158 11.75 -26.81 4.92
C TYR A 158 11.47 -25.32 4.72
N LEU A 159 11.29 -24.92 3.46
CA LEU A 159 10.54 -23.74 3.02
C LEU A 159 9.31 -24.24 2.26
N GLY A 160 8.14 -23.70 2.56
CA GLY A 160 6.89 -24.20 2.00
C GLY A 160 5.76 -23.19 1.99
N GLN A 161 4.59 -23.65 1.55
CA GLN A 161 3.36 -22.88 1.50
C GLN A 161 2.22 -23.58 2.22
N GLU A 162 1.44 -22.84 2.98
CA GLU A 162 0.27 -23.34 3.70
C GLU A 162 -0.98 -22.61 3.24
N TYR A 163 -2.14 -23.26 3.37
CA TYR A 163 -3.39 -22.70 2.86
C TYR A 163 -4.57 -22.78 3.85
N MET A 164 -4.45 -23.50 4.96
CA MET A 164 -5.50 -23.61 5.99
C MET A 164 -5.83 -22.27 6.66
N ASP A 165 -4.80 -21.48 6.96
CA ASP A 165 -4.92 -20.16 7.60
C ASP A 165 -4.90 -19.01 6.56
N GLY A 166 -5.27 -19.32 5.31
CA GLY A 166 -4.99 -18.50 4.13
C GLY A 166 -3.70 -18.92 3.42
N PRO A 167 -3.40 -18.43 2.21
CA PRO A 167 -2.12 -18.69 1.57
C PRO A 167 -1.03 -18.07 2.45
N LEU A 168 -0.03 -18.84 2.89
CA LEU A 168 1.13 -18.39 3.69
C LEU A 168 2.42 -18.96 3.10
N TYR A 169 3.56 -18.25 3.20
CA TYR A 169 4.87 -18.90 3.21
C TYR A 169 5.20 -19.37 4.63
N SER A 170 5.87 -20.50 4.75
CA SER A 170 6.41 -21.00 6.01
C SER A 170 7.80 -21.57 5.87
N GLY A 171 8.65 -21.34 6.86
CA GLY A 171 9.99 -21.90 6.96
C GLY A 171 10.17 -22.56 8.32
N ALA A 172 10.75 -23.74 8.39
CA ALA A 172 10.89 -24.49 9.63
C ALA A 172 12.24 -25.18 9.74
N VAL A 173 12.69 -25.37 10.98
CA VAL A 173 13.95 -26.05 11.32
C VAL A 173 13.76 -26.97 12.53
N ARG A 174 14.44 -28.11 12.53
CA ARG A 174 14.57 -29.01 13.67
C ARG A 174 15.53 -28.43 14.69
N LEU A 175 15.15 -28.46 15.96
CA LEU A 175 15.96 -27.98 17.07
C LEU A 175 16.03 -29.08 18.14
N GLY A 176 17.23 -29.58 18.44
CA GLY A 176 17.43 -30.68 19.41
C GLY A 176 16.92 -32.05 18.96
N MET A 177 16.65 -32.95 19.93
CA MET A 177 16.25 -34.35 19.69
C MET A 177 14.75 -34.56 19.43
N ARG A 178 13.88 -33.57 19.68
CA ARG A 178 12.43 -33.70 19.52
C ARG A 178 11.81 -32.45 18.88
N GLY A 179 11.06 -32.65 17.79
CA GLY A 179 10.21 -31.63 17.17
C GLY A 179 10.86 -30.76 16.09
N THR A 180 10.04 -30.18 15.22
CA THR A 180 10.44 -29.15 14.24
C THR A 180 9.75 -27.84 14.64
N SER A 181 10.50 -26.75 14.77
CA SER A 181 9.95 -25.40 15.00
C SER A 181 9.72 -24.71 13.65
N ALA A 182 8.54 -24.14 13.45
CA ALA A 182 8.15 -23.50 12.19
C ALA A 182 7.78 -22.02 12.39
N LEU A 183 8.24 -21.17 11.48
CA LEU A 183 7.89 -19.77 11.32
C LEU A 183 7.00 -19.60 10.08
N LYS A 184 5.94 -18.81 10.17
CA LYS A 184 4.99 -18.61 9.07
C LYS A 184 4.72 -17.12 8.87
N THR A 185 4.73 -16.62 7.64
CA THR A 185 4.30 -15.24 7.34
C THR A 185 2.80 -15.12 7.27
N GLU A 186 2.25 -14.01 7.75
CA GLU A 186 0.84 -13.68 7.56
C GLU A 186 0.47 -13.52 6.07
N GLY A 187 -0.62 -14.16 5.69
CA GLY A 187 -1.12 -14.28 4.33
C GLY A 187 -2.08 -13.16 4.04
N THR A 188 -1.56 -12.03 3.61
CA THR A 188 -2.39 -11.03 2.96
C THR A 188 -2.36 -11.30 1.45
N GLU A 189 -3.44 -10.96 0.73
CA GLU A 189 -3.46 -10.99 -0.75
C GLU A 189 -2.32 -10.16 -1.37
N ARG A 190 -1.71 -9.25 -0.59
CA ARG A 190 -0.55 -8.44 -0.97
C ARG A 190 0.79 -9.17 -0.84
N VAL A 191 0.89 -10.23 -0.03
CA VAL A 191 2.14 -10.97 0.22
C VAL A 191 2.25 -12.21 -0.67
N LEU A 192 1.12 -12.77 -1.12
CA LEU A 192 1.08 -14.03 -1.87
C LEU A 192 0.23 -13.88 -3.11
N ARG A 193 0.92 -13.77 -4.25
CA ARG A 193 0.29 -13.66 -5.57
C ARG A 193 0.77 -14.79 -6.45
N ALA A 194 -0.18 -15.56 -6.98
CA ALA A 194 0.13 -16.54 -8.01
C ALA A 194 0.67 -15.83 -9.26
N ASP A 195 1.53 -16.53 -9.98
CA ASP A 195 2.11 -16.12 -11.28
C ASP A 195 2.99 -14.87 -11.28
N ILE A 196 3.27 -14.29 -10.10
CA ILE A 196 4.20 -13.18 -9.92
C ILE A 196 5.51 -13.70 -9.34
N LEU A 197 6.63 -13.16 -9.84
CA LEU A 197 7.95 -13.51 -9.35
C LEU A 197 8.12 -12.99 -7.92
N GLN A 198 8.44 -13.89 -6.98
CA GLN A 198 8.62 -13.58 -5.58
C GLN A 198 10.00 -13.99 -5.09
N HIS A 199 10.59 -13.13 -4.26
CA HIS A 199 11.85 -13.39 -3.56
C HIS A 199 11.56 -13.71 -2.10
N VAL A 200 11.93 -14.91 -1.66
CA VAL A 200 11.58 -15.43 -0.34
C VAL A 200 12.84 -15.81 0.42
N TYR A 201 12.94 -15.36 1.68
CA TYR A 201 14.03 -15.74 2.58
C TYR A 201 13.50 -16.28 3.90
N PHE A 202 13.92 -17.47 4.31
CA PHE A 202 13.79 -17.91 5.70
C PHE A 202 15.16 -17.89 6.37
N VAL A 203 15.28 -17.20 7.50
CA VAL A 203 16.54 -17.02 8.24
C VAL A 203 16.34 -17.52 9.66
N ARG A 204 17.30 -18.24 10.23
CA ARG A 204 17.40 -18.52 11.68
C ARG A 204 18.81 -18.29 12.18
N ASP A 205 18.95 -17.42 13.18
CA ASP A 205 20.21 -17.10 13.84
C ASP A 205 20.52 -17.97 15.06
N SER A 206 21.78 -18.00 15.46
CA SER A 206 22.31 -18.84 16.55
C SER A 206 21.66 -18.56 17.92
N LYS A 207 21.04 -17.39 18.08
CA LYS A 207 20.32 -16.98 19.29
C LYS A 207 18.85 -17.47 19.31
N GLY A 208 18.39 -18.12 18.24
CA GLY A 208 17.04 -18.63 18.13
C GLY A 208 16.02 -17.58 17.67
N ASN A 209 16.46 -16.53 16.97
CA ASN A 209 15.55 -15.67 16.22
C ASN A 209 15.41 -16.19 14.80
N ALA A 210 14.19 -16.30 14.33
CA ALA A 210 13.86 -16.61 12.95
C ALA A 210 13.23 -15.40 12.26
N ARG A 211 13.46 -15.22 10.96
CA ARG A 211 12.91 -14.15 10.13
C ARG A 211 12.43 -14.73 8.81
N LEU A 212 11.34 -14.21 8.28
CA LEU A 212 10.85 -14.56 6.95
C LEU A 212 10.64 -13.27 6.14
N TYR A 213 11.30 -13.17 4.99
CA TYR A 213 11.20 -12.05 4.06
C TYR A 213 10.47 -12.51 2.80
N VAL A 214 9.63 -11.65 2.24
CA VAL A 214 8.92 -11.88 0.98
C VAL A 214 8.89 -10.57 0.21
N SER A 215 9.18 -10.62 -1.09
CA SER A 215 9.21 -9.43 -1.94
C SER A 215 7.91 -8.62 -1.94
N SER A 216 8.06 -7.31 -2.18
CA SER A 216 6.98 -6.37 -2.42
C SER A 216 6.47 -6.47 -3.87
N ASP A 217 5.44 -5.69 -4.19
CA ASP A 217 4.94 -5.51 -5.55
C ASP A 217 5.99 -4.91 -6.49
N GLU A 218 6.94 -4.17 -5.93
CA GLU A 218 8.06 -3.53 -6.63
C GLU A 218 9.29 -4.47 -6.72
N GLY A 219 9.16 -5.73 -6.30
CA GLY A 219 10.15 -6.79 -6.55
C GLY A 219 11.30 -6.89 -5.55
N TYR A 220 11.33 -6.10 -4.48
CA TYR A 220 12.38 -6.17 -3.46
C TYR A 220 11.90 -6.84 -2.16
N PRO A 221 12.75 -7.61 -1.43
CA PRO A 221 12.37 -8.27 -0.18
C PRO A 221 11.85 -7.29 0.88
N ILE A 222 10.83 -7.68 1.64
CA ILE A 222 10.36 -6.96 2.85
C ILE A 222 10.35 -7.96 4.01
N LEU A 223 10.77 -7.54 5.21
CA LEU A 223 10.62 -8.37 6.41
C LEU A 223 9.13 -8.54 6.70
N ARG A 224 8.64 -9.77 6.64
CA ARG A 224 7.22 -10.09 6.84
C ARG A 224 6.94 -10.67 8.22
N GLU A 225 7.88 -11.43 8.76
CA GLU A 225 7.73 -12.09 10.06
C GLU A 225 9.07 -12.15 10.78
N VAL A 226 9.06 -11.97 12.09
CA VAL A 226 10.22 -12.19 12.96
C VAL A 226 9.76 -12.86 14.24
N SER A 227 10.40 -13.98 14.63
CA SER A 227 10.02 -14.70 15.84
C SER A 227 11.20 -15.15 16.70
N ALA A 228 11.04 -15.06 18.01
CA ALA A 228 11.95 -15.62 19.01
C ALA A 228 11.40 -16.94 19.55
N GLY A 229 12.28 -17.76 20.14
CA GLY A 229 11.89 -19.02 20.77
C GLY A 229 12.31 -20.26 19.97
N PHE A 230 13.02 -20.08 18.85
CA PHE A 230 13.72 -21.17 18.16
C PHE A 230 14.97 -21.57 18.95
N THR A 231 14.79 -21.85 20.25
CA THR A 231 15.84 -22.18 21.21
C THR A 231 16.27 -23.63 21.04
N GLY A 232 17.58 -23.86 21.13
CA GLY A 232 18.21 -25.14 20.79
C GLY A 232 19.20 -25.00 19.64
N ASP A 233 19.68 -26.13 19.16
CA ASP A 233 20.68 -26.19 18.11
C ASP A 233 20.46 -27.33 17.12
N PHE A 234 21.26 -27.33 16.05
CA PHE A 234 21.18 -28.28 14.97
C PHE A 234 21.94 -29.59 15.23
N ARG A 235 22.54 -29.82 16.41
CA ARG A 235 23.34 -31.04 16.68
C ARG A 235 22.52 -32.32 16.51
N GLY A 236 21.21 -32.28 16.77
CA GLY A 236 20.27 -33.38 16.59
C GLY A 236 19.77 -33.59 15.16
N TRP A 237 20.25 -32.83 14.17
CA TRP A 237 19.89 -33.05 12.78
C TRP A 237 20.32 -34.43 12.31
N ASN A 238 19.45 -35.09 11.55
CA ASN A 238 19.75 -36.39 10.96
C ASN A 238 20.71 -36.21 9.77
N ASP A 239 21.80 -36.97 9.75
CA ASP A 239 22.86 -36.88 8.74
C ASP A 239 22.52 -37.57 7.41
N ALA A 240 21.44 -38.38 7.38
CA ALA A 240 20.99 -39.11 6.20
C ALA A 240 19.96 -38.33 5.35
N MET A 241 19.71 -37.05 5.63
CA MET A 241 18.66 -36.29 4.95
C MET A 241 19.06 -35.86 3.54
N VAL A 242 18.09 -35.95 2.63
CA VAL A 242 18.22 -35.62 1.21
C VAL A 242 17.57 -34.25 0.95
N LEU A 243 18.18 -33.45 0.08
CA LEU A 243 17.61 -32.17 -0.33
C LEU A 243 16.59 -32.41 -1.43
N GLY A 244 15.38 -31.86 -1.30
CA GLY A 244 14.29 -31.99 -2.27
C GLY A 244 13.62 -30.66 -2.59
N LEU A 245 13.14 -30.50 -3.83
CA LEU A 245 12.33 -29.39 -4.32
C LEU A 245 11.00 -29.91 -4.87
N GLY A 246 9.94 -29.14 -4.67
CA GLY A 246 8.64 -29.32 -5.31
C GLY A 246 7.70 -30.32 -4.64
N ASN A 247 8.23 -31.21 -3.79
CA ASN A 247 7.42 -32.20 -3.11
C ASN A 247 8.05 -32.67 -1.79
N ASP A 248 7.25 -33.34 -0.96
CA ASP A 248 7.78 -34.11 0.17
C ASP A 248 8.54 -35.34 -0.33
N ILE A 249 9.62 -35.69 0.37
CA ILE A 249 10.32 -36.94 0.16
C ILE A 249 9.50 -38.04 0.85
N SER A 250 9.23 -39.17 0.17
CA SER A 250 8.60 -40.36 0.76
C SER A 250 9.34 -41.62 0.30
N TYR A 251 10.25 -42.12 1.15
CA TYR A 251 10.87 -43.42 0.90
C TYR A 251 9.97 -44.56 1.37
N GLN A 252 9.88 -45.63 0.57
CA GLN A 252 9.22 -46.88 0.99
C GLN A 252 10.00 -47.59 2.14
N GLU A 253 11.30 -47.32 2.28
CA GLU A 253 12.19 -47.87 3.33
C GLU A 253 13.11 -46.75 3.87
N PRO A 254 13.37 -46.65 5.20
CA PRO A 254 14.20 -45.59 5.76
C PRO A 254 15.68 -45.72 5.35
N LEU A 255 16.22 -44.70 4.66
CA LEU A 255 17.67 -44.57 4.43
C LEU A 255 18.40 -44.42 5.76
N ASN A 256 19.37 -45.30 6.02
CA ASN A 256 20.30 -45.22 7.13
C ASN A 256 21.75 -45.20 6.60
N SER A 257 22.73 -44.97 7.49
CA SER A 257 24.15 -44.90 7.13
C SER A 257 24.73 -46.18 6.50
N LYS A 258 23.97 -47.28 6.43
CA LYS A 258 24.37 -48.55 5.82
C LYS A 258 23.73 -48.81 4.44
N ASN A 259 22.73 -48.03 4.03
CA ASN A 259 21.96 -48.22 2.79
C ASN A 259 22.03 -46.98 1.87
N ALA A 260 23.24 -46.51 1.54
CA ALA A 260 23.40 -45.46 0.53
C ALA A 260 22.94 -45.96 -0.85
N ILE A 261 22.35 -45.08 -1.65
CA ILE A 261 21.83 -45.41 -2.99
C ILE A 261 23.01 -45.72 -3.92
N PRO A 262 23.07 -46.91 -4.54
CA PRO A 262 24.10 -47.23 -5.53
C PRO A 262 24.03 -46.29 -6.75
N GLU A 263 25.17 -45.89 -7.29
CA GLU A 263 25.24 -45.08 -8.52
C GLU A 263 24.51 -45.78 -9.67
N GLY A 264 23.45 -45.16 -10.18
CA GLY A 264 22.72 -45.61 -11.37
C GLY A 264 21.27 -46.08 -11.14
N GLU A 265 20.83 -46.29 -9.90
CA GLU A 265 19.42 -46.61 -9.61
C GLU A 265 18.57 -45.35 -9.42
N SER A 266 17.41 -45.29 -10.11
CA SER A 266 16.38 -44.29 -9.85
C SER A 266 15.55 -44.71 -8.62
N LEU A 267 15.45 -43.80 -7.66
CA LEU A 267 14.61 -43.96 -6.48
C LEU A 267 13.15 -44.20 -6.89
N LYS A 268 12.56 -45.33 -6.49
CA LYS A 268 11.10 -45.52 -6.57
C LYS A 268 10.46 -44.82 -5.37
N VAL A 269 10.10 -43.56 -5.58
CA VAL A 269 9.24 -42.80 -4.65
C VAL A 269 7.90 -43.52 -4.52
N GLY A 270 7.44 -43.74 -3.28
CA GLY A 270 6.22 -44.50 -3.02
C GLY A 270 4.99 -43.86 -3.67
N THR A 271 4.20 -44.66 -4.38
CA THR A 271 2.90 -44.25 -4.93
C THR A 271 1.85 -44.19 -3.81
N THR A 272 1.95 -43.25 -2.89
CA THR A 272 0.78 -42.89 -2.08
C THR A 272 0.00 -41.84 -2.84
N THR A 273 -1.26 -42.13 -3.12
CA THR A 273 -2.23 -41.31 -3.87
C THR A 273 -2.61 -39.97 -3.20
N GLU A 274 -1.91 -39.56 -2.15
CA GLU A 274 -1.99 -38.26 -1.50
C GLU A 274 -0.55 -37.87 -1.04
N GLN A 275 -0.06 -36.63 -1.02
CA GLN A 275 -0.66 -35.37 -0.55
C GLN A 275 0.08 -34.17 -1.18
N ASN A 276 -0.65 -33.32 -1.91
CA ASN A 276 -0.36 -31.90 -2.23
C ASN A 276 1.11 -31.48 -2.52
N PRO A 277 1.61 -31.69 -3.76
CA PRO A 277 2.91 -31.17 -4.19
C PRO A 277 2.87 -29.66 -4.45
N TRP A 278 4.01 -28.98 -4.31
CA TRP A 278 4.15 -27.59 -4.69
C TRP A 278 4.33 -27.49 -6.21
N LEU A 279 3.47 -26.73 -6.88
CA LEU A 279 3.61 -26.43 -8.30
C LEU A 279 3.96 -24.96 -8.50
N GLY A 280 5.00 -24.73 -9.28
CA GLY A 280 5.49 -23.38 -9.56
C GLY A 280 6.76 -23.40 -10.39
N SER A 281 7.36 -22.23 -10.56
CA SER A 281 8.63 -22.05 -11.25
C SER A 281 9.72 -21.63 -10.27
N TYR A 282 10.88 -22.28 -10.33
CA TYR A 282 12.10 -21.84 -9.68
C TYR A 282 12.96 -21.05 -10.66
N PHE A 283 13.47 -19.92 -10.21
CA PHE A 283 14.48 -19.11 -10.91
C PHE A 283 15.82 -19.15 -10.17
N MET A 284 15.77 -19.31 -8.85
CA MET A 284 16.95 -19.48 -8.02
C MET A 284 16.60 -20.19 -6.72
N VAL A 285 17.50 -21.04 -6.24
CA VAL A 285 17.49 -21.56 -4.86
C VAL A 285 18.90 -21.48 -4.30
N ALA A 286 19.06 -20.90 -3.12
CA ALA A 286 20.33 -20.82 -2.40
C ALA A 286 20.15 -21.17 -0.92
N ILE A 287 21.16 -21.81 -0.33
CA ILE A 287 21.19 -22.13 1.10
C ILE A 287 22.53 -21.67 1.68
N TYR A 288 22.45 -20.94 2.77
CA TYR A 288 23.60 -20.47 3.55
C TYR A 288 23.53 -21.11 4.93
N CYS A 289 24.65 -21.60 5.43
CA CYS A 289 24.76 -22.01 6.83
C CYS A 289 25.30 -20.85 7.66
N LYS A 290 24.56 -19.74 7.58
CA LYS A 290 24.75 -18.47 8.29
C LYS A 290 23.42 -17.72 8.28
N ALA A 291 23.13 -16.97 9.33
CA ALA A 291 21.98 -16.08 9.34
C ALA A 291 22.33 -14.76 8.65
N LEU A 292 21.80 -14.55 7.43
CA LEU A 292 21.95 -13.28 6.75
C LEU A 292 21.25 -12.18 7.56
N SER A 293 21.93 -11.05 7.74
CA SER A 293 21.35 -9.91 8.43
C SER A 293 20.29 -9.23 7.57
N THR A 294 19.41 -8.43 8.19
CA THR A 294 18.48 -7.57 7.45
C THR A 294 19.21 -6.66 6.46
N ARG A 295 20.45 -6.25 6.75
CA ARG A 295 21.26 -5.44 5.84
C ARG A 295 21.83 -6.25 4.67
N ASP A 296 22.19 -7.51 4.90
CA ASP A 296 22.63 -8.40 3.81
C ASP A 296 21.50 -8.67 2.82
N ILE A 297 20.24 -8.70 3.30
CA ILE A 297 19.04 -8.95 2.48
C ILE A 297 18.48 -7.66 1.87
N LEU A 298 18.37 -6.58 2.64
CA LEU A 298 17.70 -5.33 2.22
C LEU A 298 18.66 -4.22 1.76
N GLY A 299 19.96 -4.40 1.97
CA GLY A 299 20.96 -3.38 1.70
C GLY A 299 20.66 -2.07 2.42
N PRO A 300 20.74 -0.91 1.73
CA PRO A 300 20.42 0.40 2.29
C PRO A 300 18.97 0.58 2.79
N ARG A 301 18.04 -0.30 2.40
CA ARG A 301 16.61 -0.20 2.78
C ARG A 301 16.30 -0.78 4.17
N ALA A 302 17.30 -1.29 4.88
CA ALA A 302 17.10 -1.85 6.21
C ALA A 302 16.59 -0.76 7.20
N PRO A 303 15.45 -0.97 7.88
CA PRO A 303 14.90 0.02 8.81
C PRO A 303 15.82 0.23 10.04
N LYS A 304 15.83 1.47 10.55
CA LYS A 304 16.46 1.83 11.83
C LYS A 304 15.38 2.49 12.72
N PRO A 305 15.15 2.02 13.96
CA PRO A 305 15.81 0.93 14.70
C PRO A 305 15.37 -0.51 14.29
N PRO A 306 16.05 -1.58 14.78
CA PRO A 306 15.74 -2.97 14.43
C PRO A 306 14.28 -3.35 14.73
N ILE A 307 13.65 -4.11 13.84
CA ILE A 307 12.26 -4.56 13.98
C ILE A 307 12.12 -5.46 15.24
N PRO A 308 11.17 -5.18 16.15
CA PRO A 308 10.94 -5.98 17.35
C PRO A 308 10.55 -7.43 17.01
N VAL A 309 11.09 -8.39 17.77
CA VAL A 309 10.83 -9.82 17.57
C VAL A 309 9.43 -10.18 18.11
N LEU A 310 8.55 -10.76 17.27
CA LEU A 310 7.24 -11.26 17.71
C LEU A 310 7.40 -12.62 18.44
N LYS A 311 6.56 -12.90 19.44
CA LYS A 311 6.61 -14.17 20.19
C LYS A 311 6.09 -15.34 19.34
N GLN A 312 6.59 -16.54 19.62
CA GLN A 312 6.20 -17.80 18.98
C GLN A 312 4.68 -18.02 18.87
N ARG A 313 4.26 -18.53 17.71
CA ARG A 313 2.91 -19.02 17.41
C ARG A 313 2.52 -20.22 18.28
N ASN A 314 1.31 -20.22 18.85
CA ASN A 314 0.80 -21.27 19.73
C ASN A 314 -0.12 -22.22 18.95
N PHE A 315 0.40 -23.38 18.54
CA PHE A 315 -0.35 -24.42 17.82
C PHE A 315 -1.47 -25.10 18.63
N ASN A 316 -1.56 -24.82 19.93
CA ASN A 316 -2.61 -25.35 20.81
C ASN A 316 -3.74 -24.33 21.07
N ILE A 317 -3.86 -23.28 20.25
CA ILE A 317 -4.89 -22.27 20.46
C ILE A 317 -6.29 -22.87 20.25
N VAL A 318 -7.18 -22.66 21.23
CA VAL A 318 -8.60 -23.01 21.10
C VAL A 318 -9.26 -21.95 20.22
N VAL A 319 -9.69 -22.37 19.02
CA VAL A 319 -10.40 -21.48 18.08
C VAL A 319 -11.88 -21.50 18.40
N ASP A 320 -12.35 -20.45 19.08
CA ASP A 320 -13.77 -20.22 19.36
C ASP A 320 -14.37 -19.10 18.48
N GLU A 321 -15.69 -18.92 18.55
CA GLU A 321 -16.39 -17.89 17.77
C GLU A 321 -15.95 -16.46 18.13
N ALA A 322 -15.55 -16.22 19.38
CA ALA A 322 -15.03 -14.93 19.81
C ALA A 322 -13.70 -14.60 19.11
N LEU A 323 -12.79 -15.58 18.98
CA LEU A 323 -11.51 -15.41 18.30
C LEU A 323 -11.68 -15.21 16.79
N LYS A 324 -12.58 -15.96 16.14
CA LYS A 324 -12.91 -15.74 14.71
C LYS A 324 -13.51 -14.35 14.48
N LYS A 325 -14.41 -13.91 15.37
CA LYS A 325 -15.01 -12.57 15.31
C LYS A 325 -13.97 -11.48 15.56
N ALA A 326 -13.03 -11.69 16.49
CA ALA A 326 -11.89 -10.80 16.69
C ALA A 326 -11.03 -10.68 15.43
N GLN A 327 -10.67 -11.81 14.81
CA GLN A 327 -9.91 -11.82 13.56
C GLN A 327 -10.63 -11.05 12.44
N PHE A 328 -11.94 -11.23 12.31
CA PHE A 328 -12.75 -10.49 11.34
C PHE A 328 -12.69 -8.99 11.59
N ILE A 329 -12.97 -8.54 12.82
CA ILE A 329 -12.93 -7.11 13.20
C ILE A 329 -11.54 -6.52 12.94
N TYR A 330 -10.48 -7.24 13.35
CA TYR A 330 -9.09 -6.84 13.13
C TYR A 330 -8.81 -6.68 11.64
N LYS A 331 -9.15 -7.68 10.82
CA LYS A 331 -8.93 -7.63 9.36
C LYS A 331 -9.63 -6.44 8.72
N ARG A 332 -10.85 -6.10 9.14
CA ARG A 332 -11.60 -4.96 8.59
C ARG A 332 -11.04 -3.60 9.01
N ILE A 333 -10.57 -3.47 10.26
CA ILE A 333 -9.99 -2.22 10.75
C ILE A 333 -8.55 -2.04 10.27
N VAL A 334 -7.70 -3.04 10.46
CA VAL A 334 -6.26 -2.95 10.23
C VAL A 334 -5.92 -3.12 8.74
N GLY A 335 -6.80 -3.77 7.97
CA GLY A 335 -6.64 -3.92 6.52
C GLY A 335 -5.72 -5.07 6.09
N VAL A 336 -5.25 -5.88 7.06
CA VAL A 336 -4.43 -7.08 6.83
C VAL A 336 -5.02 -8.27 7.57
N SER A 337 -4.87 -9.46 7.01
CA SER A 337 -5.23 -10.70 7.66
C SER A 337 -4.18 -11.06 8.69
N THR A 338 -4.60 -11.43 9.90
CA THR A 338 -3.71 -11.75 11.02
C THR A 338 -4.01 -13.15 11.55
N PRO A 339 -2.99 -13.99 11.82
CA PRO A 339 -3.10 -15.31 12.39
C PRO A 339 -3.88 -15.34 13.69
N LEU A 340 -4.62 -16.42 13.91
CA LEU A 340 -5.47 -16.60 15.08
C LEU A 340 -4.71 -16.56 16.40
N ASP A 341 -3.42 -16.90 16.41
CA ASP A 341 -2.56 -16.89 17.59
C ASP A 341 -1.79 -15.60 17.81
N ASN A 342 -2.08 -14.55 17.02
CA ASN A 342 -1.60 -13.23 17.35
C ASN A 342 -2.18 -12.80 18.71
N PRO A 343 -1.34 -12.42 19.70
CA PRO A 343 -1.79 -12.11 21.04
C PRO A 343 -2.79 -10.95 21.10
N VAL A 344 -2.79 -10.06 20.11
CA VAL A 344 -3.79 -8.98 19.98
C VAL A 344 -5.19 -9.56 19.73
N LEU A 345 -5.32 -10.62 18.94
CA LEU A 345 -6.61 -11.25 18.70
C LEU A 345 -7.14 -11.95 19.95
N SER A 346 -6.26 -12.52 20.78
CA SER A 346 -6.68 -13.07 22.08
C SER A 346 -7.23 -11.98 23.01
N GLN A 347 -6.56 -10.82 23.08
CA GLN A 347 -7.04 -9.67 23.85
C GLN A 347 -8.40 -9.17 23.34
N MET A 348 -8.57 -9.12 22.01
CA MET A 348 -9.85 -8.76 21.39
C MET A 348 -10.93 -9.81 21.66
N ALA A 349 -10.60 -11.10 21.60
CA ALA A 349 -11.53 -12.18 21.89
C ALA A 349 -12.03 -12.12 23.35
N ASP A 350 -11.15 -11.81 24.31
CA ASP A 350 -11.53 -11.60 25.71
C ASP A 350 -12.55 -10.48 25.86
N LYS A 351 -12.35 -9.35 25.17
CA LYS A 351 -13.34 -8.27 25.09
C LYS A 351 -14.67 -8.73 24.52
N ILE A 352 -14.66 -9.51 23.45
CA ILE A 352 -15.88 -10.03 22.83
C ILE A 352 -16.62 -10.99 23.77
N ARG A 353 -15.91 -11.87 24.50
CA ARG A 353 -16.52 -12.76 25.51
C ARG A 353 -17.17 -11.98 26.65
N GLN A 354 -16.62 -10.81 26.98
CA GLN A 354 -17.19 -9.86 27.94
C GLN A 354 -18.33 -8.99 27.35
N ASN A 355 -18.78 -9.29 26.13
CA ASN A 355 -19.79 -8.52 25.39
C ASN A 355 -19.36 -7.06 25.11
N ASP A 356 -18.06 -6.78 25.07
CA ASP A 356 -17.46 -5.48 24.78
C ASP A 356 -16.88 -5.42 23.35
N LEU A 357 -17.76 -5.41 22.35
CA LEU A 357 -17.35 -5.30 20.94
C LEU A 357 -16.61 -3.99 20.64
N MET A 358 -16.99 -2.90 21.31
CA MET A 358 -16.34 -1.59 21.15
C MET A 358 -14.90 -1.62 21.67
N GLY A 359 -14.64 -2.24 22.81
CA GLY A 359 -13.29 -2.43 23.34
C GLY A 359 -12.42 -3.30 22.42
N ALA A 360 -12.99 -4.34 21.81
CA ALA A 360 -12.27 -5.12 20.81
C ALA A 360 -11.89 -4.26 19.58
N ALA A 361 -12.81 -3.41 19.10
CA ALA A 361 -12.53 -2.49 17.99
C ALA A 361 -11.48 -1.43 18.35
N GLN A 362 -11.45 -0.93 19.59
CA GLN A 362 -10.43 0.02 20.07
C GLN A 362 -9.02 -0.57 20.02
N ILE A 363 -8.87 -1.84 20.43
CA ILE A 363 -7.59 -2.56 20.34
C ILE A 363 -7.11 -2.61 18.88
N ALA A 364 -8.02 -2.82 17.93
CA ALA A 364 -7.69 -2.84 16.51
C ALA A 364 -7.34 -1.45 15.95
N THR A 365 -8.06 -0.39 16.35
CA THR A 365 -7.74 1.00 15.91
C THR A 365 -6.47 1.58 16.55
N ASP A 366 -5.94 0.93 17.59
CA ASP A 366 -4.61 1.25 18.14
C ASP A 366 -3.46 0.64 17.33
N GLN A 367 -3.72 -0.29 16.42
CA GLN A 367 -2.67 -0.93 15.63
C GLN A 367 -2.18 -0.03 14.51
N SER A 368 -0.87 -0.06 14.25
CA SER A 368 -0.24 0.74 13.18
C SER A 368 -0.86 0.49 11.80
N GLY A 369 -1.30 -0.74 11.50
CA GLY A 369 -1.93 -1.06 10.21
C GLY A 369 -3.23 -0.27 9.95
N PHE A 370 -3.99 0.11 10.98
CA PHE A 370 -5.15 0.99 10.81
C PHE A 370 -4.77 2.33 10.16
N TYR A 371 -3.66 2.93 10.59
CA TYR A 371 -3.16 4.21 10.09
C TYR A 371 -2.44 4.06 8.73
N ASN A 372 -1.62 3.01 8.59
CA ASN A 372 -0.76 2.82 7.42
C ASN A 372 -1.48 2.19 6.22
N PHE A 373 -2.64 1.54 6.42
CA PHE A 373 -3.41 0.91 5.35
C PHE A 373 -4.82 1.49 5.26
N THR A 374 -5.67 1.26 6.26
CA THR A 374 -7.10 1.58 6.17
C THR A 374 -7.38 3.09 6.10
N LEU A 375 -6.80 3.88 7.00
CA LEU A 375 -6.96 5.34 6.99
C LEU A 375 -6.24 5.99 5.80
N LYS A 376 -5.08 5.43 5.41
CA LYS A 376 -4.36 5.90 4.23
C LYS A 376 -5.21 5.75 2.96
N ASP A 377 -5.79 4.56 2.74
CA ASP A 377 -6.67 4.31 1.60
C ASP A 377 -7.97 5.14 1.69
N PHE A 378 -8.55 5.29 2.89
CA PHE A 378 -9.71 6.14 3.15
C PHE A 378 -9.47 7.61 2.73
N ALA A 379 -8.29 8.15 3.04
CA ALA A 379 -7.94 9.53 2.74
C ALA A 379 -7.49 9.75 1.29
N LYS A 380 -6.75 8.80 0.69
CA LYS A 380 -6.23 8.90 -0.69
C LYS A 380 -7.33 9.17 -1.71
N VAL A 381 -8.45 8.49 -1.58
CA VAL A 381 -9.64 8.66 -2.44
C VAL A 381 -10.15 10.10 -2.44
N MET A 382 -10.06 10.84 -1.33
CA MET A 382 -10.52 12.23 -1.26
C MET A 382 -9.45 13.26 -1.66
N SER A 383 -8.20 12.82 -1.86
CA SER A 383 -7.07 13.70 -2.16
C SER A 383 -6.86 13.96 -3.65
N THR A 384 -7.59 13.26 -4.53
CA THR A 384 -7.40 13.31 -5.99
C THR A 384 -8.73 13.45 -6.72
N ARG A 385 -8.68 13.92 -7.97
CA ARG A 385 -9.86 14.10 -8.83
C ARG A 385 -10.48 12.76 -9.26
N ASP A 386 -9.64 11.75 -9.44
CA ASP A 386 -10.01 10.44 -9.97
C ASP A 386 -10.49 9.47 -8.86
N GLU A 387 -10.55 9.95 -7.61
CA GLU A 387 -11.03 9.18 -6.45
C GLU A 387 -10.32 7.83 -6.26
N THR A 388 -9.00 7.82 -6.48
CA THR A 388 -8.18 6.60 -6.50
C THR A 388 -7.29 6.43 -5.27
N THR A 389 -7.03 5.18 -4.89
CA THR A 389 -6.00 4.82 -3.91
C THR A 389 -4.61 4.70 -4.53
N ASN A 390 -4.52 4.64 -5.86
CA ASN A 390 -3.25 4.58 -6.60
C ASN A 390 -2.63 5.98 -6.78
N THR A 391 -2.36 6.62 -5.66
CA THR A 391 -1.68 7.91 -5.58
C THR A 391 -0.68 7.87 -4.43
N GLU A 392 0.36 8.68 -4.51
CA GLU A 392 1.38 8.75 -3.47
C GLU A 392 0.86 9.46 -2.22
N LEU A 393 1.48 9.20 -1.06
CA LEU A 393 1.24 9.94 0.17
C LEU A 393 1.47 11.44 -0.06
N ASN A 394 0.59 12.26 0.50
CA ASN A 394 0.59 13.71 0.36
C ASN A 394 0.10 14.39 1.66
N ASP A 395 0.20 15.71 1.70
CA ASP A 395 -0.19 16.54 2.84
C ASP A 395 -1.66 16.36 3.27
N PHE A 396 -2.59 16.22 2.33
CA PHE A 396 -4.00 15.91 2.62
C PHE A 396 -4.12 14.57 3.37
N VAL A 397 -3.50 13.52 2.84
CA VAL A 397 -3.60 12.15 3.38
C VAL A 397 -2.96 12.08 4.77
N ALA A 398 -1.75 12.64 4.93
CA ALA A 398 -1.09 12.72 6.23
C ALA A 398 -1.94 13.49 7.26
N THR A 399 -2.60 14.57 6.83
CA THR A 399 -3.46 15.38 7.71
C THR A 399 -4.67 14.60 8.21
N VAL A 400 -5.33 13.81 7.36
CA VAL A 400 -6.42 12.92 7.81
C VAL A 400 -5.91 11.90 8.82
N ILE A 401 -4.79 11.23 8.53
CA ILE A 401 -4.23 10.19 9.40
C ILE A 401 -3.87 10.77 10.79
N GLY A 402 -3.16 11.89 10.81
CA GLY A 402 -2.75 12.56 12.04
C GLY A 402 -3.94 13.06 12.86
N ALA A 403 -4.94 13.69 12.22
CA ALA A 403 -6.13 14.17 12.90
C ALA A 403 -6.94 13.02 13.54
N VAL A 404 -7.05 11.88 12.86
CA VAL A 404 -7.73 10.69 13.41
C VAL A 404 -6.94 10.10 14.58
N ARG A 405 -5.61 10.02 14.48
CA ARG A 405 -4.73 9.54 15.56
C ARG A 405 -4.86 10.42 16.80
N ASP A 406 -4.87 11.73 16.61
CA ASP A 406 -4.91 12.71 17.70
C ASP A 406 -6.34 13.01 18.18
N ASN A 407 -7.33 12.21 17.75
CA ASN A 407 -8.72 12.29 18.17
C ASN A 407 -9.38 13.66 17.94
N LYS A 408 -8.95 14.39 16.90
CA LYS A 408 -9.52 15.70 16.55
C LYS A 408 -10.98 15.59 16.14
N ASN A 409 -11.72 16.68 16.34
CA ASN A 409 -13.07 16.81 15.82
C ASN A 409 -13.00 16.87 14.28
N ALA A 410 -13.72 16.00 13.59
CA ALA A 410 -13.65 15.91 12.12
C ALA A 410 -14.12 17.17 11.39
N LYS A 411 -14.88 18.06 12.03
CA LYS A 411 -15.22 19.37 11.46
C LYS A 411 -13.98 20.23 11.22
N GLU A 412 -12.96 20.09 12.07
CA GLU A 412 -11.68 20.80 11.95
C GLU A 412 -10.92 20.41 10.69
N LEU A 413 -11.21 19.25 10.08
CA LEU A 413 -10.67 18.89 8.76
C LEU A 413 -11.15 19.85 7.65
N LEU A 414 -12.17 20.67 7.88
CA LEU A 414 -12.66 21.68 6.93
C LEU A 414 -12.55 23.11 7.45
N THR A 415 -12.18 23.32 8.71
CA THR A 415 -12.15 24.64 9.35
C THR A 415 -10.83 24.97 10.04
N GLY A 416 -9.98 23.97 10.28
CA GLY A 416 -8.71 24.12 10.97
C GLY A 416 -7.63 24.78 10.12
N ASP A 417 -6.58 25.24 10.78
CA ASP A 417 -5.40 25.88 10.21
C ASP A 417 -4.16 24.99 10.34
N PHE A 418 -4.33 23.66 10.33
CA PHE A 418 -3.26 22.69 10.56
C PHE A 418 -3.10 21.69 9.41
N TYR A 419 -1.92 21.08 9.38
CA TYR A 419 -1.60 19.91 8.57
C TYR A 419 -0.67 19.01 9.37
N TYR A 420 -0.43 17.80 8.87
CA TYR A 420 0.52 16.88 9.48
C TYR A 420 1.72 16.62 8.56
N ARG A 421 2.88 16.44 9.16
CA ARG A 421 4.13 16.05 8.49
C ARG A 421 4.92 15.07 9.35
N GLY A 422 5.93 14.43 8.78
CA GLY A 422 6.88 13.62 9.53
C GLY A 422 7.68 14.47 10.52
N ASP A 423 7.76 14.00 11.76
CA ASP A 423 8.55 14.60 12.82
C ASP A 423 10.06 14.50 12.45
N PRO A 424 10.75 15.63 12.24
CA PRO A 424 12.15 15.62 11.83
C PRO A 424 13.09 15.00 12.88
N GLN A 425 12.61 14.79 14.13
CA GLN A 425 13.35 14.04 15.15
C GLN A 425 13.20 12.52 15.00
N LYS A 426 12.18 12.04 14.28
CA LYS A 426 11.86 10.62 14.12
C LYS A 426 12.09 10.10 12.70
N VAL A 427 12.16 10.99 11.70
CA VAL A 427 12.30 10.61 10.29
C VAL A 427 13.47 11.29 9.61
N ALA A 428 14.12 10.57 8.70
CA ALA A 428 15.24 11.04 7.88
C ALA A 428 14.80 11.27 6.43
N VAL A 429 13.82 12.16 6.25
CA VAL A 429 13.27 12.54 4.94
C VAL A 429 13.50 14.04 4.67
N PRO A 430 13.54 14.47 3.39
CA PRO A 430 13.60 15.90 3.05
C PRO A 430 12.47 16.67 3.74
N SER A 431 12.79 17.76 4.43
CA SER A 431 11.88 18.48 5.33
C SER A 431 11.92 20.00 5.17
N ASN A 432 12.53 20.51 4.10
CA ASN A 432 12.49 21.93 3.81
C ASN A 432 11.04 22.36 3.56
N LEU A 433 10.53 23.29 4.37
CA LEU A 433 9.14 23.72 4.31
C LEU A 433 8.71 24.18 2.91
N ILE A 434 9.54 24.98 2.24
CA ILE A 434 9.20 25.47 0.90
C ILE A 434 9.34 24.33 -0.11
N LYS A 435 10.55 23.79 -0.26
CA LYS A 435 10.92 22.87 -1.35
C LYS A 435 10.23 21.51 -1.26
N ASP A 436 10.13 20.94 -0.06
CA ASP A 436 9.72 19.55 0.12
C ASP A 436 8.25 19.38 0.53
N ILE A 437 7.59 20.48 0.99
CA ILE A 437 6.22 20.48 1.54
C ILE A 437 5.28 21.43 0.80
N LEU A 438 5.60 22.72 0.66
CA LEU A 438 4.66 23.71 0.11
C LEU A 438 4.62 23.74 -1.42
N ILE A 439 5.76 23.56 -2.09
CA ILE A 439 5.84 23.53 -3.56
C ILE A 439 5.90 22.11 -4.12
N SER A 440 6.22 21.13 -3.30
CA SER A 440 6.22 19.72 -3.68
C SER A 440 5.63 18.86 -2.55
N ASN A 441 5.31 17.61 -2.85
CA ASN A 441 4.98 16.61 -1.83
C ASN A 441 6.15 15.64 -1.58
N ARG A 442 7.39 16.07 -1.85
CA ARG A 442 8.57 15.18 -1.74
C ARG A 442 8.73 14.61 -0.33
N HIS A 443 8.50 15.42 0.70
CA HIS A 443 8.52 14.98 2.10
C HIS A 443 7.63 13.74 2.32
N TYR A 444 6.38 13.81 1.82
CA TYR A 444 5.38 12.76 1.98
C TYR A 444 5.67 11.52 1.14
N ARG A 445 6.13 11.69 -0.10
CA ARG A 445 6.53 10.55 -0.94
C ARG A 445 7.66 9.75 -0.31
N GLU A 446 8.66 10.44 0.25
CA GLU A 446 9.78 9.77 0.92
C GLU A 446 9.36 9.10 2.23
N LEU A 447 8.40 9.65 2.98
CA LEU A 447 7.80 8.96 4.13
C LEU A 447 7.20 7.61 3.75
N GLU A 448 6.43 7.57 2.67
CA GLU A 448 5.79 6.33 2.18
C GLU A 448 6.82 5.35 1.60
N LYS A 449 7.75 5.84 0.77
CA LYS A 449 8.80 5.04 0.15
C LYS A 449 9.73 4.38 1.18
N GLN A 450 10.04 5.08 2.27
CA GLN A 450 10.84 4.54 3.37
C GLN A 450 10.02 3.75 4.40
N GLN A 451 8.71 3.59 4.17
CA GLN A 451 7.79 2.77 4.98
C GLN A 451 7.77 3.16 6.46
N TYR A 452 7.87 4.45 6.77
CA TYR A 452 7.71 4.93 8.14
C TYR A 452 6.29 4.65 8.67
N ASP A 453 6.20 4.29 9.94
CA ASP A 453 4.91 4.11 10.62
C ASP A 453 4.24 5.46 10.87
N LEU A 454 3.24 5.79 10.06
CA LEU A 454 2.52 7.07 10.10
C LEU A 454 1.81 7.31 11.44
N LYS A 455 1.50 6.27 12.21
CA LYS A 455 0.97 6.42 13.57
C LYS A 455 2.02 7.08 14.48
N GLU A 456 3.27 6.64 14.40
CA GLU A 456 4.32 7.01 15.33
C GLU A 456 5.07 8.29 14.92
N VAL A 457 5.16 8.56 13.61
CA VAL A 457 6.06 9.61 13.09
C VAL A 457 5.40 10.93 12.75
N LEU A 458 4.06 11.02 12.64
CA LEU A 458 3.42 12.27 12.24
C LEU A 458 3.38 13.28 13.40
N ILE A 459 3.56 14.56 13.09
CA ILE A 459 3.38 15.69 14.01
C ILE A 459 2.52 16.76 13.34
N GLU A 460 1.71 17.46 14.14
CA GLU A 460 0.92 18.60 13.70
C GLU A 460 1.83 19.83 13.47
N ASP A 461 1.54 20.59 12.41
CA ASP A 461 2.10 21.91 12.16
C ASP A 461 1.02 22.85 11.62
N LYS A 462 1.25 24.15 11.68
CA LYS A 462 0.32 25.17 11.19
C LYS A 462 0.44 25.34 9.68
N GLN A 463 -0.70 25.35 8.98
CA GLN A 463 -0.74 25.61 7.55
C GLN A 463 -0.12 26.96 7.23
N LYS A 464 0.75 26.95 6.21
CA LYS A 464 1.44 28.13 5.71
C LYS A 464 1.37 28.11 4.19
N MET A 465 1.52 29.27 3.58
CA MET A 465 1.56 29.42 2.13
C MET A 465 2.89 29.99 1.69
N PHE A 466 3.36 29.52 0.54
CA PHE A 466 4.54 30.05 -0.12
C PHE A 466 4.23 31.40 -0.76
N SER A 467 5.17 32.34 -0.69
CA SER A 467 5.00 33.72 -1.17
C SER A 467 5.31 33.92 -2.66
N GLY A 468 5.70 32.87 -3.38
CA GLY A 468 6.10 32.96 -4.79
C GLY A 468 7.55 33.44 -4.99
N ASP A 469 8.29 33.71 -3.90
CA ASP A 469 9.72 34.08 -3.95
C ASP A 469 10.57 33.01 -3.24
N MET A 470 11.34 32.25 -4.03
CA MET A 470 12.22 31.18 -3.56
C MET A 470 13.37 31.68 -2.65
N ASN A 471 13.66 32.98 -2.69
CA ASN A 471 14.71 33.62 -1.90
C ASN A 471 14.16 34.30 -0.63
N SER A 472 12.83 34.37 -0.47
CA SER A 472 12.18 34.93 0.71
C SER A 472 11.96 33.84 1.77
N PRO A 473 12.33 34.08 3.04
CA PRO A 473 12.17 33.09 4.12
C PRO A 473 10.71 32.89 4.57
N ASN A 474 9.76 33.64 4.01
CA ASN A 474 8.43 33.78 4.62
C ASN A 474 7.40 32.84 3.99
N ALA A 475 7.23 31.67 4.60
CA ALA A 475 5.97 30.96 4.56
C ALA A 475 4.98 31.68 5.51
N VAL A 476 3.86 32.17 5.00
CA VAL A 476 2.94 33.02 5.77
C VAL A 476 1.80 32.18 6.33
N ALA A 477 1.57 32.27 7.64
CA ALA A 477 0.38 31.71 8.29
C ALA A 477 -0.77 32.72 8.23
N ILE A 478 -1.93 32.30 7.74
CA ILE A 478 -3.13 33.14 7.69
C ILE A 478 -4.34 32.31 8.15
N PRO A 479 -4.69 32.34 9.45
CA PRO A 479 -5.71 31.45 10.03
C PRO A 479 -7.10 31.58 9.39
N ASP A 480 -7.54 32.79 9.07
CA ASP A 480 -8.89 33.05 8.52
C ASP A 480 -9.03 32.78 7.02
N VAL A 481 -7.98 32.28 6.36
CA VAL A 481 -8.04 31.92 4.95
C VAL A 481 -7.77 30.43 4.76
N THR A 482 -7.20 29.72 5.72
CA THR A 482 -7.07 28.26 5.68
C THR A 482 -8.37 27.55 6.07
N ALA A 483 -8.61 26.37 5.48
CA ALA A 483 -9.82 25.57 5.71
C ALA A 483 -9.48 24.06 5.69
N GLY A 484 -8.55 23.66 6.55
CA GLY A 484 -8.10 22.28 6.71
C GLY A 484 -7.72 21.64 5.37
N LEU A 485 -8.36 20.52 5.06
CA LEU A 485 -8.10 19.71 3.89
C LEU A 485 -8.32 20.44 2.56
N ILE A 486 -9.30 21.34 2.47
CA ILE A 486 -9.65 21.99 1.19
C ILE A 486 -8.70 23.13 0.80
N THR A 487 -7.74 23.48 1.67
CA THR A 487 -6.63 24.42 1.37
C THR A 487 -5.27 23.73 1.35
N THR A 488 -5.20 22.41 1.53
CA THR A 488 -3.97 21.63 1.34
C THR A 488 -3.47 21.72 -0.10
N ARG A 489 -2.17 21.56 -0.28
CA ARG A 489 -1.53 21.54 -1.60
C ARG A 489 -2.14 20.44 -2.47
N ALA A 490 -2.32 19.21 -1.96
CA ALA A 490 -2.89 18.12 -2.75
C ALA A 490 -4.31 18.41 -3.24
N PHE A 491 -5.20 18.92 -2.37
CA PHE A 491 -6.57 19.24 -2.77
C PHE A 491 -6.61 20.39 -3.79
N MET A 492 -5.79 21.42 -3.59
CA MET A 492 -5.70 22.56 -4.51
C MET A 492 -5.08 22.17 -5.84
N ALA A 493 -4.06 21.29 -5.86
CA ALA A 493 -3.48 20.77 -7.09
C ALA A 493 -4.52 20.03 -7.94
N ALA A 494 -5.36 19.19 -7.31
CA ALA A 494 -6.40 18.45 -8.01
C ALA A 494 -7.56 19.34 -8.51
N HIS A 495 -7.92 20.38 -7.73
CA HIS A 495 -9.20 21.06 -7.90
C HIS A 495 -9.13 22.53 -8.28
N ALA A 496 -8.04 23.22 -7.95
CA ALA A 496 -7.82 24.63 -8.28
C ALA A 496 -7.03 24.85 -9.57
N ILE A 497 -6.57 23.78 -10.24
CA ILE A 497 -5.88 23.88 -11.52
C ILE A 497 -6.84 24.29 -12.66
N ALA A 498 -6.48 25.36 -13.37
CA ALA A 498 -7.25 25.97 -14.47
C ALA A 498 -8.71 26.35 -14.09
N GLY A 499 -9.53 26.67 -15.10
CA GLY A 499 -10.94 27.04 -14.93
C GLY A 499 -11.13 28.27 -14.02
N THR A 500 -12.29 28.34 -13.35
CA THR A 500 -12.69 29.50 -12.55
C THR A 500 -13.17 29.09 -11.14
N ASN A 501 -12.46 28.12 -10.54
CA ASN A 501 -12.65 27.57 -9.18
C ASN A 501 -14.01 26.90 -8.88
N ARG A 502 -14.84 26.63 -9.90
CA ARG A 502 -16.07 25.82 -9.78
C ARG A 502 -15.81 24.38 -9.31
N ARG A 503 -14.69 23.79 -9.72
CA ARG A 503 -14.32 22.42 -9.36
C ARG A 503 -14.06 22.28 -7.86
N LEU A 504 -13.51 23.30 -7.19
CA LEU A 504 -13.35 23.31 -5.73
C LEU A 504 -14.70 23.15 -5.03
N VAL A 505 -15.72 23.92 -5.43
CA VAL A 505 -17.08 23.79 -4.89
C VAL A 505 -17.63 22.40 -5.14
N GLN A 506 -17.56 21.91 -6.39
CA GLN A 506 -18.09 20.61 -6.77
C GLN A 506 -17.47 19.47 -5.94
N TYR A 507 -16.15 19.44 -5.82
CA TYR A 507 -15.45 18.37 -5.13
C TYR A 507 -15.52 18.52 -3.61
N SER A 508 -15.67 19.72 -3.05
CA SER A 508 -15.98 19.83 -1.62
C SER A 508 -17.36 19.24 -1.27
N PHE A 509 -18.37 19.41 -2.12
CA PHE A 509 -19.67 18.75 -1.95
C PHE A 509 -19.57 17.24 -2.16
N ARG A 510 -18.84 16.81 -3.20
CA ARG A 510 -18.65 15.39 -3.51
C ARG A 510 -17.91 14.66 -2.40
N GLU A 511 -16.79 15.20 -1.93
CA GLU A 511 -15.94 14.52 -0.97
C GLU A 511 -16.53 14.53 0.44
N PHE A 512 -17.02 15.68 0.89
CA PHE A 512 -17.39 15.86 2.29
C PHE A 512 -18.89 15.75 2.56
N LEU A 513 -19.73 15.87 1.54
CA LEU A 513 -21.19 15.70 1.65
C LEU A 513 -21.72 14.49 0.88
N CYS A 514 -20.85 13.77 0.15
CA CYS A 514 -21.21 12.61 -0.68
C CYS A 514 -22.29 12.97 -1.71
N ALA A 515 -22.24 14.21 -2.22
CA ALA A 515 -23.27 14.79 -3.07
C ALA A 515 -22.66 15.23 -4.42
N PRO A 516 -22.80 14.43 -5.49
CA PRO A 516 -22.42 14.87 -6.84
C PRO A 516 -23.27 16.06 -7.28
N ILE A 517 -22.84 16.77 -8.33
CA ILE A 517 -23.51 17.99 -8.79
C ILE A 517 -24.98 17.80 -9.16
N SER A 518 -25.35 16.62 -9.65
CA SER A 518 -26.74 16.26 -9.95
C SER A 518 -27.65 16.26 -8.71
N THR A 519 -27.08 16.12 -7.51
CA THR A 519 -27.84 16.15 -6.26
C THR A 519 -28.29 17.56 -5.87
N TRP A 520 -27.50 18.59 -6.20
CA TRP A 520 -27.75 19.96 -5.74
C TRP A 520 -27.99 20.98 -6.86
N ALA A 521 -27.94 20.55 -8.12
CA ALA A 521 -28.35 21.38 -9.25
C ALA A 521 -29.82 21.82 -9.10
N ASP A 522 -30.08 23.12 -9.23
CA ASP A 522 -31.38 23.73 -8.97
C ASP A 522 -31.65 24.90 -9.93
N SER A 523 -32.57 24.71 -10.86
CA SER A 523 -32.96 25.74 -11.85
C SER A 523 -33.80 26.87 -11.26
N SER A 524 -34.29 26.76 -10.02
CA SER A 524 -34.97 27.85 -9.30
C SER A 524 -34.00 28.89 -8.74
N GLY A 525 -32.70 28.60 -8.75
CA GLY A 525 -31.65 29.53 -8.35
C GLY A 525 -31.62 30.83 -9.17
N PRO A 526 -31.08 31.93 -8.60
CA PRO A 526 -30.99 33.20 -9.29
C PRO A 526 -29.90 33.19 -10.37
N ASP A 527 -30.17 33.86 -11.49
CA ASP A 527 -29.20 33.95 -12.60
C ASP A 527 -28.17 35.05 -12.39
N SER A 528 -28.40 35.94 -11.42
CA SER A 528 -27.55 37.10 -11.12
C SER A 528 -26.16 36.75 -10.59
N PHE A 529 -25.94 35.50 -10.18
CA PHE A 529 -24.64 35.00 -9.73
C PHE A 529 -23.89 34.21 -10.79
N ILE A 530 -24.53 33.90 -11.92
CA ILE A 530 -23.88 33.10 -12.96
C ILE A 530 -22.83 33.94 -13.67
N GLY A 531 -21.61 33.41 -13.74
CA GLY A 531 -20.41 34.11 -14.22
C GLY A 531 -20.50 34.64 -15.64
N MET A 532 -19.65 35.62 -15.94
CA MET A 532 -19.50 36.18 -17.30
C MET A 532 -18.99 35.15 -18.31
N ASP A 533 -18.32 34.10 -17.86
CA ASP A 533 -17.73 33.02 -18.67
C ASP A 533 -18.72 31.94 -19.12
N VAL A 534 -20.01 32.11 -18.82
CA VAL A 534 -21.08 31.15 -19.15
C VAL A 534 -21.93 31.71 -20.28
N ASP A 535 -21.93 31.03 -21.42
CA ASP A 535 -22.76 31.38 -22.58
C ASP A 535 -24.26 31.27 -22.24
N ARG A 536 -25.04 32.31 -22.60
CA ARG A 536 -26.50 32.35 -22.42
C ARG A 536 -27.27 31.84 -23.63
N PHE A 537 -26.57 31.55 -24.71
CA PHE A 537 -27.09 30.99 -25.96
C PHE A 537 -26.18 29.85 -26.44
N PRO A 538 -25.90 28.81 -25.63
CA PRO A 538 -25.04 27.71 -26.03
C PRO A 538 -25.56 27.06 -27.32
N GLY A 539 -24.77 27.12 -28.38
CA GLY A 539 -25.18 26.67 -29.72
C GLY A 539 -26.33 27.49 -30.33
N GLY A 540 -26.45 28.78 -29.98
CA GLY A 540 -27.49 29.69 -30.44
C GLY A 540 -28.83 29.59 -29.69
N SER A 541 -28.95 28.75 -28.66
CA SER A 541 -30.23 28.49 -27.99
C SER A 541 -30.25 28.94 -26.53
N HIS A 542 -31.09 29.93 -26.22
CA HIS A 542 -31.34 30.32 -24.83
C HIS A 542 -32.04 29.22 -24.03
N ASN A 543 -32.95 28.47 -24.67
CA ASN A 543 -33.62 27.35 -24.03
C ASN A 543 -32.62 26.29 -23.54
N LYS A 544 -31.54 26.05 -24.29
CA LYS A 544 -30.48 25.13 -23.86
C LYS A 544 -29.76 25.62 -22.60
N PHE A 545 -29.51 26.93 -22.49
CA PHE A 545 -28.99 27.50 -21.24
C PHE A 545 -29.96 27.25 -20.07
N LEU A 546 -31.25 27.58 -20.25
CA LEU A 546 -32.28 27.45 -19.22
C LEU A 546 -32.47 26.00 -18.73
N THR A 547 -32.40 25.01 -19.63
CA THR A 547 -32.69 23.61 -19.30
C THR A 547 -31.47 22.77 -18.96
N THR A 548 -30.28 23.14 -19.44
CA THR A 548 -29.08 22.29 -19.35
C THR A 548 -27.97 22.87 -18.47
N CYS A 549 -27.75 24.19 -18.52
CA CYS A 549 -26.59 24.82 -17.87
C CYS A 549 -26.98 25.53 -16.57
N ARG A 550 -28.12 26.21 -16.58
CA ARG A 550 -28.57 27.11 -15.51
C ARG A 550 -28.64 26.44 -14.15
N SER A 551 -29.13 25.20 -14.07
CA SER A 551 -29.36 24.49 -12.80
C SER A 551 -28.09 24.28 -11.97
N CYS A 552 -26.97 23.97 -12.63
CA CYS A 552 -25.68 23.82 -11.97
C CYS A 552 -25.07 25.19 -11.61
N HIS A 553 -25.15 26.14 -12.54
CA HIS A 553 -24.47 27.43 -12.41
C HIS A 553 -25.11 28.38 -11.41
N SER A 554 -26.45 28.40 -11.32
CA SER A 554 -27.21 29.27 -10.40
C SER A 554 -26.81 29.07 -8.93
N VAL A 555 -26.30 27.88 -8.60
CA VAL A 555 -25.88 27.48 -7.25
C VAL A 555 -24.37 27.56 -7.11
N MET A 556 -23.63 26.91 -8.01
CA MET A 556 -22.17 26.79 -7.93
C MET A 556 -21.46 28.15 -8.03
N ASP A 557 -21.95 29.04 -8.89
CA ASP A 557 -21.32 30.32 -9.15
C ASP A 557 -21.53 31.30 -7.99
N ALA A 558 -22.56 31.08 -7.18
CA ALA A 558 -22.79 31.84 -5.95
C ALA A 558 -21.89 31.38 -4.80
N LEU A 559 -21.40 30.13 -4.84
CA LEU A 559 -20.50 29.54 -3.83
C LEU A 559 -19.01 29.74 -4.16
N ARG A 560 -18.63 29.75 -5.45
CA ARG A 560 -17.22 29.87 -5.88
C ARG A 560 -16.48 31.13 -5.37
N PRO A 561 -17.12 32.27 -5.04
CA PRO A 561 -16.40 33.41 -4.46
C PRO A 561 -15.64 33.10 -3.17
N ALA A 562 -16.03 32.05 -2.42
CA ALA A 562 -15.25 31.56 -1.28
C ALA A 562 -13.77 31.31 -1.62
N PHE A 563 -13.50 30.90 -2.86
CA PHE A 563 -12.18 30.59 -3.40
C PHE A 563 -11.61 31.71 -4.29
N ALA A 564 -12.20 32.92 -4.30
CA ALA A 564 -11.85 33.97 -5.26
C ALA A 564 -10.40 34.47 -5.14
N ARG A 565 -9.78 34.31 -3.97
CA ARG A 565 -8.39 34.71 -3.69
C ARG A 565 -7.37 33.61 -3.99
N TYR A 566 -7.83 32.43 -4.37
CA TYR A 566 -7.01 31.24 -4.54
C TYR A 566 -6.72 30.93 -6.01
N ASN A 567 -5.48 30.56 -6.26
CA ASN A 567 -5.07 29.90 -7.50
C ASN A 567 -4.08 28.75 -7.17
N PHE A 568 -3.72 27.98 -8.18
CA PHE A 568 -2.65 26.99 -8.08
C PHE A 568 -1.73 27.14 -9.29
N THR A 569 -0.42 27.14 -9.04
CA THR A 569 0.58 27.13 -10.12
C THR A 569 0.70 25.73 -10.69
N ASP A 570 0.52 25.60 -12.00
CA ASP A 570 0.71 24.34 -12.70
C ASP A 570 2.16 24.27 -13.20
N SER A 571 2.97 23.44 -12.55
CA SER A 571 4.27 23.03 -13.06
C SER A 571 4.41 21.52 -12.89
N VAL A 572 5.07 20.87 -13.85
CA VAL A 572 5.24 19.41 -13.88
C VAL A 572 6.06 18.97 -12.67
N GLY A 573 5.40 18.34 -11.70
CA GLY A 573 6.04 17.78 -10.48
C GLY A 573 6.27 18.76 -9.32
N GLU A 574 6.13 20.07 -9.54
CA GLU A 574 6.33 21.13 -8.55
C GLU A 574 5.23 22.17 -8.77
N GLY A 575 4.50 22.59 -7.75
CA GLY A 575 3.33 23.47 -7.89
C GLY A 575 2.79 23.82 -6.52
N TYR A 576 2.27 25.01 -6.33
CA TYR A 576 1.92 25.51 -5.01
C TYR A 576 0.62 26.30 -5.01
N VAL A 577 0.03 26.41 -3.83
CA VAL A 577 -1.18 27.20 -3.59
C VAL A 577 -0.80 28.68 -3.62
N GLN A 578 -1.39 29.44 -4.55
CA GLN A 578 -1.27 30.89 -4.59
C GLN A 578 -2.44 31.53 -3.85
N TYR A 579 -2.14 32.61 -3.14
CA TYR A 579 -3.14 33.45 -2.49
C TYR A 579 -2.84 34.92 -2.79
N SER A 580 -3.87 35.68 -3.19
CA SER A 580 -3.69 37.04 -3.74
C SER A 580 -2.96 38.05 -2.86
N PHE A 581 -2.99 37.90 -1.53
CA PHE A 581 -2.28 38.78 -0.60
C PHE A 581 -0.82 38.38 -0.34
N ILE A 582 -0.44 37.16 -0.72
CA ILE A 582 0.86 36.58 -0.39
C ILE A 582 1.72 36.50 -1.64
N ASP A 583 1.16 35.96 -2.73
CA ASP A 583 1.87 35.80 -3.99
C ASP A 583 1.67 37.03 -4.87
N ARG A 584 2.71 37.86 -4.96
CA ARG A 584 2.71 39.09 -5.77
C ARG A 584 2.73 38.82 -7.28
N ASN A 585 3.09 37.60 -7.69
CA ASN A 585 3.14 37.18 -9.08
C ASN A 585 1.83 36.51 -9.52
N MET A 586 0.83 36.38 -8.63
CA MET A 586 -0.47 35.84 -9.01
C MET A 586 -1.22 36.86 -9.86
N ASP A 587 -1.65 36.46 -11.07
CA ASP A 587 -2.54 37.26 -11.93
C ASP A 587 -3.85 37.58 -11.21
N GLN A 588 -4.22 38.86 -11.19
CA GLN A 588 -5.39 39.35 -10.47
C GLN A 588 -6.30 40.22 -11.34
N ASP A 589 -7.60 39.97 -11.29
CA ASP A 589 -8.63 40.84 -11.88
C ASP A 589 -9.98 40.68 -11.15
N PRO A 590 -10.50 41.70 -10.43
CA PRO A 590 -9.82 42.95 -10.03
C PRO A 590 -8.68 42.67 -9.01
N PRO A 591 -7.96 43.69 -8.49
CA PRO A 591 -7.02 43.48 -7.40
C PRO A 591 -7.60 42.61 -6.27
N TYR A 592 -6.76 41.73 -5.74
CA TYR A 592 -7.05 40.72 -4.73
C TYR A 592 -7.90 39.52 -5.19
N ILE A 593 -8.40 39.49 -6.42
CA ILE A 593 -9.17 38.37 -6.97
C ILE A 593 -8.36 37.68 -8.04
N ALA A 594 -8.19 36.36 -7.98
CA ALA A 594 -7.48 35.61 -9.01
C ALA A 594 -8.11 35.87 -10.38
N ALA A 595 -7.32 36.33 -11.36
CA ALA A 595 -7.83 36.78 -12.65
C ALA A 595 -8.66 35.71 -13.37
N LYS A 596 -8.33 34.43 -13.13
CA LYS A 596 -9.10 33.28 -13.59
C LYS A 596 -10.59 33.35 -13.25
N MET A 597 -10.99 33.98 -12.15
CA MET A 597 -12.38 34.06 -11.71
C MET A 597 -13.27 34.84 -12.70
N ASN A 598 -12.66 35.76 -13.47
CA ASN A 598 -13.32 36.67 -14.40
C ASN A 598 -12.82 36.54 -15.86
N ARG A 599 -12.10 35.46 -16.20
CA ARG A 599 -11.71 35.16 -17.59
C ARG A 599 -12.94 35.02 -18.50
N ASN A 600 -12.76 35.24 -19.80
CA ASN A 600 -13.83 35.17 -20.83
C ASN A 600 -15.00 36.12 -20.52
N SER A 601 -14.70 37.33 -20.05
CA SER A 601 -15.69 38.34 -19.66
C SER A 601 -16.55 38.84 -20.84
N ASP A 602 -16.09 38.61 -22.06
CA ASP A 602 -16.74 38.94 -23.33
C ASP A 602 -17.87 37.97 -23.72
N VAL A 603 -17.89 36.76 -23.16
CA VAL A 603 -18.94 35.75 -23.44
C VAL A 603 -20.31 36.22 -22.96
N SER A 604 -20.39 36.73 -21.73
CA SER A 604 -21.59 37.37 -21.17
C SER A 604 -21.19 38.61 -20.38
N PRO A 605 -21.03 39.78 -21.03
CA PRO A 605 -20.55 41.00 -20.37
C PRO A 605 -21.42 41.50 -19.21
N ARG A 606 -22.71 41.13 -19.20
CA ARG A 606 -23.66 41.44 -18.11
C ARG A 606 -23.78 40.32 -17.07
N GLY A 607 -22.95 39.27 -17.17
CA GLY A 607 -22.89 38.19 -16.19
C GLY A 607 -22.24 38.63 -14.88
N TYR A 608 -22.25 37.74 -13.89
CA TYR A 608 -21.69 38.05 -12.58
C TYR A 608 -20.17 38.18 -12.61
N ARG A 609 -19.68 39.37 -12.25
CA ARG A 609 -18.26 39.64 -12.05
C ARG A 609 -17.89 39.43 -10.58
N VAL A 610 -16.95 38.53 -10.33
CA VAL A 610 -16.45 38.25 -8.98
C VAL A 610 -15.52 39.37 -8.55
N SER A 611 -15.83 40.05 -7.45
CA SER A 611 -15.05 41.21 -6.97
C SER A 611 -14.60 41.09 -5.50
N ASN A 612 -15.09 40.08 -4.78
CA ASN A 612 -14.79 39.83 -3.38
C ASN A 612 -14.96 38.33 -3.07
N THR A 613 -14.82 37.96 -1.79
CA THR A 613 -14.95 36.59 -1.29
C THR A 613 -16.31 36.25 -0.69
N LEU A 614 -17.30 37.14 -0.83
CA LEU A 614 -18.64 36.94 -0.31
C LEU A 614 -19.38 35.93 -1.19
N PHE A 615 -19.79 34.83 -0.60
CA PHE A 615 -20.56 33.80 -1.27
C PHE A 615 -21.97 33.71 -0.71
N LYS A 616 -22.91 33.20 -1.52
CA LYS A 616 -24.28 32.88 -1.10
C LYS A 616 -24.58 31.41 -1.33
N ASN A 617 -25.21 30.78 -0.36
CA ASN A 617 -25.60 29.39 -0.43
C ASN A 617 -27.06 29.27 -0.88
N PHE A 618 -27.26 29.00 -2.18
CA PHE A 618 -28.57 28.68 -2.73
C PHE A 618 -28.93 27.20 -2.65
N VAL A 619 -28.06 26.34 -2.09
CA VAL A 619 -28.35 24.92 -1.80
C VAL A 619 -29.29 24.77 -0.59
N THR A 620 -30.13 25.76 -0.35
CA THR A 620 -31.00 25.93 0.83
C THR A 620 -32.47 25.94 0.45
N ARG A 621 -32.77 25.68 -0.83
CA ARG A 621 -34.10 25.72 -1.45
C ARG A 621 -34.61 24.31 -1.75
N GLY A 622 -35.93 24.18 -1.90
CA GLY A 622 -36.58 22.94 -2.34
C GLY A 622 -36.07 21.68 -1.62
N THR A 623 -35.82 20.63 -2.40
CA THR A 623 -35.29 19.34 -1.94
C THR A 623 -33.88 19.44 -1.36
N ASN A 624 -33.08 20.43 -1.78
CA ASN A 624 -31.72 20.64 -1.27
C ASN A 624 -31.75 20.97 0.23
N LYS A 625 -32.71 21.79 0.68
CA LYS A 625 -32.85 22.15 2.10
C LYS A 625 -32.96 20.91 2.99
N GLU A 626 -33.77 19.95 2.57
CA GLU A 626 -34.03 18.71 3.31
C GLU A 626 -32.85 17.73 3.20
N TYR A 627 -32.26 17.61 2.02
CA TYR A 627 -31.14 16.69 1.78
C TYR A 627 -29.92 17.04 2.62
N PHE A 628 -29.50 18.31 2.58
CA PHE A 628 -28.29 18.76 3.27
C PHE A 628 -28.53 19.05 4.75
N GLY A 629 -29.78 19.38 5.09
CA GLY A 629 -30.20 19.59 6.47
C GLY A 629 -29.32 20.62 7.16
N TRP A 630 -29.30 21.86 6.70
CA TRP A 630 -28.46 22.94 7.25
C TRP A 630 -28.83 23.39 8.69
N LYS A 631 -29.54 22.55 9.45
CA LYS A 631 -29.89 22.76 10.86
C LYS A 631 -28.68 22.37 11.70
N GLY A 632 -27.96 23.37 12.21
CA GLY A 632 -26.76 23.18 13.02
C GLY A 632 -25.99 24.46 13.34
N VAL A 633 -26.23 25.54 12.61
CA VAL A 633 -25.52 26.80 12.85
C VAL A 633 -26.31 27.64 13.85
N THR A 634 -25.67 28.01 14.95
CA THR A 634 -26.25 28.86 16.01
C THR A 634 -26.66 30.26 15.51
N ARG A 635 -26.34 30.59 14.25
CA ARG A 635 -26.82 31.76 13.51
C ARG A 635 -27.22 31.36 12.08
N GLU A 636 -28.49 31.48 11.74
CA GLU A 636 -29.07 31.18 10.42
C GLU A 636 -28.33 31.92 9.27
N GLU A 637 -27.75 33.09 9.56
CA GLU A 637 -26.97 33.90 8.62
C GLU A 637 -25.71 33.20 8.06
N GLN A 638 -25.07 32.32 8.85
CA GLN A 638 -23.83 31.62 8.49
C GLN A 638 -24.04 30.42 7.55
N VAL A 639 -25.28 29.95 7.41
CA VAL A 639 -25.65 28.91 6.42
C VAL A 639 -25.88 29.52 5.05
N LEU A 640 -26.49 30.70 5.01
CA LEU A 640 -27.02 31.34 3.81
C LEU A 640 -25.95 32.11 3.03
N SER A 641 -24.88 32.52 3.71
CA SER A 641 -23.76 33.25 3.14
C SER A 641 -22.53 33.12 4.02
N GLY A 642 -21.39 33.42 3.44
CA GLY A 642 -20.15 33.54 4.18
C GLY A 642 -19.15 34.40 3.42
N ASN A 643 -18.04 34.66 4.06
CA ASN A 643 -16.95 35.41 3.50
C ASN A 643 -15.71 34.54 3.61
N ASN A 644 -15.09 34.14 2.50
CA ASN A 644 -13.90 33.27 2.42
C ASN A 644 -14.14 31.74 2.52
N VAL A 645 -13.07 30.97 2.34
CA VAL A 645 -13.08 29.50 2.28
C VAL A 645 -13.25 28.84 3.65
N ASN A 646 -12.86 29.48 4.75
CA ASN A 646 -13.10 28.96 6.10
C ASN A 646 -14.59 28.92 6.42
N ASP A 647 -15.31 30.01 6.11
CA ASP A 647 -16.78 30.04 6.24
C ASP A 647 -17.45 29.00 5.34
N PHE A 648 -16.94 28.79 4.13
CA PHE A 648 -17.41 27.74 3.24
C PHE A 648 -17.18 26.34 3.83
N GLY A 649 -15.98 26.05 4.33
CA GLY A 649 -15.66 24.78 4.99
C GLY A 649 -16.51 24.53 6.24
N ARG A 650 -16.76 25.57 7.04
CA ARG A 650 -17.66 25.54 8.21
C ARG A 650 -19.10 25.24 7.80
N MET A 651 -19.61 25.91 6.76
CA MET A 651 -20.94 25.65 6.21
C MET A 651 -21.11 24.15 5.88
N LEU A 652 -20.12 23.54 5.22
CA LEU A 652 -20.15 22.11 4.91
C LEU A 652 -20.11 21.24 6.18
N ALA A 653 -19.16 21.51 7.08
CA ALA A 653 -18.92 20.74 8.31
C ALA A 653 -20.09 20.77 9.30
N GLU A 654 -20.88 21.84 9.30
CA GLU A 654 -22.07 21.99 10.14
C GLU A 654 -23.34 21.35 9.53
N SER A 655 -23.28 20.86 8.29
CA SER A 655 -24.45 20.24 7.66
C SER A 655 -24.74 18.83 8.19
N GLN A 656 -26.01 18.41 8.14
CA GLN A 656 -26.39 17.02 8.43
C GLN A 656 -25.81 16.06 7.37
N ALA A 657 -25.64 16.53 6.12
CA ALA A 657 -25.02 15.75 5.07
C ALA A 657 -23.55 15.37 5.36
N PHE A 658 -22.78 16.25 6.04
CA PHE A 658 -21.38 15.95 6.40
C PHE A 658 -21.26 14.70 7.26
N LYS A 659 -21.98 14.65 8.39
CA LYS A 659 -21.96 13.47 9.27
C LYS A 659 -22.50 12.21 8.59
N LYS A 660 -23.54 12.33 7.75
CA LYS A 660 -24.06 11.21 6.96
C LYS A 660 -23.03 10.71 5.94
N CYS A 661 -22.26 11.61 5.32
CA CYS A 661 -21.20 11.25 4.38
C CYS A 661 -20.05 10.52 5.08
N MET A 662 -19.61 11.00 6.24
CA MET A 662 -18.57 10.32 7.03
C MET A 662 -19.00 8.91 7.43
N VAL A 663 -20.26 8.72 7.86
CA VAL A 663 -20.83 7.38 8.12
C VAL A 663 -20.72 6.48 6.89
N LYS A 664 -21.16 6.95 5.71
CA LYS A 664 -21.11 6.18 4.46
C LYS A 664 -19.68 5.78 4.10
N ARG A 665 -18.73 6.72 4.19
CA ARG A 665 -17.32 6.46 3.85
C ARG A 665 -16.66 5.48 4.82
N VAL A 666 -16.90 5.63 6.12
CA VAL A 666 -16.38 4.69 7.13
C VAL A 666 -16.99 3.31 6.92
N PHE A 667 -18.30 3.22 6.69
CA PHE A 667 -18.98 1.95 6.40
C PHE A 667 -18.41 1.27 5.16
N LYS A 668 -18.23 2.00 4.06
CA LYS A 668 -17.57 1.46 2.86
C LYS A 668 -16.16 0.96 3.16
N SER A 669 -15.41 1.70 3.97
CA SER A 669 -14.03 1.36 4.31
C SER A 669 -13.91 0.03 5.07
N VAL A 670 -14.69 -0.17 6.14
CA VAL A 670 -14.56 -1.38 7.00
C VAL A 670 -15.50 -2.52 6.60
N CYS A 671 -16.73 -2.22 6.16
CA CYS A 671 -17.71 -3.25 5.79
C CYS A 671 -17.54 -3.72 4.33
N LYS A 672 -16.82 -2.94 3.50
CA LYS A 672 -16.60 -3.21 2.06
C LYS A 672 -17.92 -3.38 1.29
N LYS A 673 -18.93 -2.58 1.67
CA LYS A 673 -20.27 -2.52 1.08
C LYS A 673 -20.72 -1.06 1.04
N GLU A 674 -21.63 -0.72 0.14
CA GLU A 674 -22.25 0.62 0.07
C GLU A 674 -23.58 0.64 0.84
N LEU A 675 -23.90 1.79 1.44
CA LEU A 675 -25.23 2.03 2.03
C LEU A 675 -26.15 2.64 0.97
N THR A 676 -27.40 2.17 0.91
CA THR A 676 -28.41 2.65 -0.05
C THR A 676 -29.40 3.62 0.61
N ALA A 677 -30.40 4.08 -0.16
CA ALA A 677 -31.48 4.91 0.37
C ALA A 677 -32.35 4.17 1.41
N GLU A 678 -32.43 2.84 1.33
CA GLU A 678 -33.18 1.99 2.27
C GLU A 678 -32.54 1.98 3.67
N ASP A 679 -31.24 2.29 3.75
CA ASP A 679 -30.48 2.31 5.00
C ASP A 679 -30.63 3.63 5.78
N LYS A 680 -31.62 4.46 5.44
CA LYS A 680 -31.81 5.80 6.02
C LYS A 680 -31.78 5.80 7.54
N ALA A 681 -32.53 4.91 8.19
CA ALA A 681 -32.60 4.85 9.66
C ALA A 681 -31.25 4.46 10.29
N TYR A 682 -30.50 3.55 9.67
CA TYR A 682 -29.15 3.17 10.12
C TYR A 682 -28.18 4.35 9.99
N ILE A 683 -28.19 5.03 8.83
CA ILE A 683 -27.35 6.21 8.57
C ILE A 683 -27.63 7.30 9.61
N GLU A 684 -28.90 7.58 9.90
CA GLU A 684 -29.30 8.58 10.90
C GLU A 684 -28.84 8.20 12.30
N SER A 685 -29.00 6.93 12.70
CA SER A 685 -28.51 6.43 13.99
C SER A 685 -26.98 6.58 14.15
N GLN A 686 -26.20 6.19 13.12
CA GLN A 686 -24.74 6.32 13.19
C GLN A 686 -24.28 7.78 13.09
N ALA A 687 -25.01 8.63 12.37
CA ALA A 687 -24.73 10.06 12.30
C ALA A 687 -24.96 10.74 13.66
N SER A 688 -26.01 10.37 14.39
CA SER A 688 -26.25 10.84 15.77
C SER A 688 -25.16 10.38 16.73
N PHE A 689 -24.70 9.12 16.60
CA PHE A 689 -23.55 8.65 17.38
C PHE A 689 -22.28 9.45 17.06
N PHE A 690 -22.02 9.73 15.79
CA PHE A 690 -20.84 10.50 15.38
C PHE A 690 -20.86 11.90 16.00
N GLU A 691 -22.02 12.56 15.99
CA GLU A 691 -22.20 13.85 16.64
C GLU A 691 -22.01 13.77 18.16
N SER A 692 -22.64 12.79 18.84
CA SER A 692 -22.50 12.63 20.30
C SER A 692 -21.09 12.23 20.74
N SER A 693 -20.28 11.68 19.83
CA SER A 693 -18.87 11.35 20.05
C SER A 693 -17.93 12.50 19.65
N ASN A 694 -18.44 13.74 19.63
CA ASN A 694 -17.70 14.95 19.26
C ASN A 694 -17.06 14.86 17.86
N TYR A 695 -17.78 14.23 16.91
CA TYR A 695 -17.32 14.03 15.54
C TYR A 695 -15.94 13.34 15.46
N ASN A 696 -15.66 12.41 16.38
CA ASN A 696 -14.40 11.67 16.40
C ASN A 696 -14.45 10.51 15.38
N LEU A 697 -13.65 10.61 14.31
CA LEU A 697 -13.64 9.61 13.23
C LEU A 697 -13.15 8.24 13.71
N ARG A 698 -12.16 8.18 14.60
CA ARG A 698 -11.66 6.91 15.14
C ARG A 698 -12.77 6.15 15.86
N ARG A 699 -13.54 6.84 16.71
CA ARG A 699 -14.74 6.29 17.37
C ARG A 699 -15.80 5.85 16.37
N LEU A 700 -15.97 6.56 15.25
CA LEU A 700 -16.90 6.16 14.20
C LEU A 700 -16.49 4.85 13.51
N PHE A 701 -15.18 4.66 13.23
CA PHE A 701 -14.64 3.38 12.73
C PHE A 701 -14.93 2.24 13.71
N GLU A 702 -14.66 2.45 15.01
CA GLU A 702 -14.93 1.48 16.08
C GLU A 702 -16.42 1.14 16.17
N LYS A 703 -17.28 2.15 16.09
CA LYS A 703 -18.73 1.97 16.17
C LYS A 703 -19.27 1.19 14.98
N ILE A 704 -18.89 1.56 13.77
CA ILE A 704 -19.49 0.98 12.57
C ILE A 704 -19.13 -0.51 12.43
N ILE A 705 -17.87 -0.90 12.68
CA ILE A 705 -17.45 -2.29 12.53
C ILE A 705 -18.17 -3.24 13.52
N THR A 706 -18.62 -2.71 14.67
CA THR A 706 -19.31 -3.49 15.71
C THR A 706 -20.82 -3.58 15.49
N THR A 707 -21.35 -2.93 14.45
CA THR A 707 -22.78 -3.03 14.13
C THR A 707 -23.10 -4.36 13.44
N LYS A 708 -24.28 -4.92 13.75
CA LYS A 708 -24.81 -6.13 13.11
C LYS A 708 -24.73 -6.09 11.57
N LYS A 709 -25.08 -4.94 10.98
CA LYS A 709 -25.04 -4.70 9.53
C LYS A 709 -23.65 -4.89 8.92
N CYS A 710 -22.59 -4.54 9.67
CA CYS A 710 -21.21 -4.72 9.20
C CYS A 710 -20.70 -6.15 9.44
N LEU A 711 -21.08 -6.74 10.58
CA LEU A 711 -20.73 -8.11 10.96
C LEU A 711 -21.46 -9.17 10.12
N GLY A 712 -22.58 -8.81 9.48
CA GLY A 712 -23.42 -9.75 8.74
C GLY A 712 -24.34 -10.58 9.63
N GLU A 713 -24.72 -10.03 10.79
CA GLU A 713 -25.55 -10.66 11.83
C GLU A 713 -26.99 -10.18 11.83
#